data_AF-A0A7V0YJT2-F1
#
_entry.id   AF-A0A7V0YJT2-F1
#
_cell.length_a   1.000
_cell.length_b   1.000
_cell.length_c   1.000
_cell.angle_alpha   90.00
_cell.angle_beta   90.00
_cell.angle_gamma   90.00
#
_symmetry.space_group_name_H-M   'P 1'
#
loop_
_entity.id
_entity.type
_entity.pdbx_description
1 polymer ?
#
loop_
_entity_poly.entity_id
_entity_poly.type
_entity_poly.pdbx_seq_one_letter_code
_entity_poly.pdbx_strand_id
1 'polypeptide(L)'
;MMDSNQKRIDNLLQKFHSGEFATSTFYISIISGIPLLLFFDISQPLKTLSLILVSDYLLTFLRNLHYWSSQYFLIFSFLHLIDHISRKSESKIKSRVWLHITLSIPVLFYLILSGFILKGDSESLLAFKILKSLLQNIPYTGEQLSYLLMGNETNFQIIYFHHIATASILLLFFILEHSRLFFPKSSISLISLVIVLITGFLFTPLPADEFSVMIKGPWYFIGLQEILHYLKTPNFLNFFILFCLIVFYLIKFVSDRFRKIIVLFFSVMLVSYSILSLVGMFFRGSNWELTTPSLKNLNLNFELNKFINQGEEVYLKSDEIKFINNRAEGCLNCHIIEGIGIYHNPDSIGCFSCHRGNPYSLNRKAAHMNLIKIPGNLSNAKFTCGNSNCHPDVVYRVNNSIMTTMSGVVSTDKIVFDELKNPDSLFRITEIKHSVAESHLRSLCASCHLSNDKNEYGRIDQLSRGGGCLACHLNHSKEALSELDKYLSNQKRAGELPGFHPSIDLKITNEHCFGCHSRSGRISTNYMGWSEILSDELDSTKKHVQILDGRFFEIKNADVHYDAGMDCIDCHNSFELMGDGSLYSHKDEQIKIRCEDCHSDQIKFLRYNELDYETQKVLKLRNYVLHDSVFITLGNSRLAYSNPVEIKNDKIFFTTKISSRKLELRRLSKECKLPAHKNLSCQSCHTSWVTYCVNCHTYYDKNKEGYDLLENKPTSGSWNEEAGDFHTDYPALGVVKQKDGREKITTFIPGMILKTSSEKKSQFKFKRIYAPAFSHTITRKSRSCESCHQNPLALGFGKGAFEYKKKERNVKIFFKPHYPLNPVDMLPVDAWIGYNKNSLEFFSVRKNISPLSPVTQKKILTVGVCLLCHTGSSNVMQKALIDFNSTLKKISPRCLLPEF
;
A
#
# COMPACT_ATOMS: atom_id res chain seq x y z
N MET A 1 44.76 41.87 5.84
CA MET A 1 44.42 40.55 5.26
C MET A 1 42.97 40.47 4.75
N MET A 2 41.98 41.06 5.42
CA MET A 2 40.59 41.15 4.89
C MET A 2 40.49 42.01 3.61
N ASP A 3 41.23 43.11 3.54
CA ASP A 3 41.20 44.03 2.38
C ASP A 3 41.85 43.46 1.09
N SER A 4 42.81 42.54 1.22
CA SER A 4 43.45 41.89 0.06
C SER A 4 42.60 40.75 -0.50
N ASN A 5 41.79 40.09 0.32
CA ASN A 5 40.84 39.07 -0.13
C ASN A 5 39.62 39.72 -0.80
N GLN A 6 39.15 40.87 -0.32
CA GLN A 6 38.10 41.67 -0.97
C GLN A 6 38.55 42.10 -2.38
N LYS A 7 39.74 42.71 -2.51
CA LYS A 7 40.32 43.07 -3.83
C LYS A 7 40.59 41.88 -4.75
N ARG A 8 40.90 40.69 -4.22
CA ARG A 8 41.09 39.47 -5.03
C ARG A 8 39.76 38.94 -5.56
N ILE A 9 38.70 38.99 -4.76
CA ILE A 9 37.34 38.63 -5.16
C ILE A 9 36.81 39.65 -6.18
N ASP A 10 37.04 40.95 -5.95
CA ASP A 10 36.68 42.01 -6.89
C ASP A 10 37.44 41.91 -8.22
N ASN A 11 38.71 41.47 -8.21
CA ASN A 11 39.49 41.19 -9.42
C ASN A 11 39.07 39.90 -10.13
N LEU A 12 38.65 38.86 -9.40
CA LEU A 12 38.09 37.63 -9.97
C LEU A 12 36.74 37.89 -10.64
N LEU A 13 35.91 38.73 -10.02
CA LEU A 13 34.64 39.19 -10.60
C LEU A 13 34.88 40.12 -11.80
N GLN A 14 35.90 41.01 -11.76
CA GLN A 14 36.23 41.91 -12.88
C GLN A 14 36.53 41.20 -14.22
N LYS A 15 36.92 39.91 -14.21
CA LYS A 15 37.26 39.11 -15.39
C LYS A 15 36.23 38.05 -15.80
N PHE A 16 35.07 37.96 -15.13
CA PHE A 16 34.09 36.93 -15.47
C PHE A 16 33.25 37.36 -16.69
N HIS A 17 33.57 36.81 -17.86
CA HIS A 17 32.92 37.12 -19.14
C HIS A 17 31.54 36.45 -19.32
N SER A 18 30.67 36.54 -18.31
CA SER A 18 29.35 35.86 -18.29
C SER A 18 28.47 36.15 -19.50
N GLY A 19 28.50 37.39 -20.03
CA GLY A 19 27.78 37.75 -21.24
C GLY A 19 28.28 37.03 -22.50
N GLU A 20 29.60 36.87 -22.64
CA GLU A 20 30.20 36.13 -23.77
C GLU A 20 29.92 34.61 -23.66
N PHE A 21 29.89 34.06 -22.43
CA PHE A 21 29.45 32.69 -22.17
C PHE A 21 27.97 32.47 -22.51
N ALA A 22 27.09 33.41 -22.12
CA ALA A 22 25.66 33.35 -22.46
C ALA A 22 25.45 33.35 -23.97
N THR A 23 26.06 34.30 -24.69
CA THR A 23 25.97 34.36 -26.17
C THR A 23 26.54 33.11 -26.83
N SER A 24 27.68 32.60 -26.34
CA SER A 24 28.30 31.39 -26.89
C SER A 24 27.41 30.15 -26.71
N THR A 25 26.84 29.95 -25.53
CA THR A 25 25.94 28.82 -25.24
C THR A 25 24.62 28.93 -25.99
N PHE A 26 24.10 30.14 -26.22
CA PHE A 26 22.96 30.37 -27.10
C PHE A 26 23.24 29.98 -28.56
N TYR A 27 24.42 30.30 -29.09
CA TYR A 27 24.77 29.84 -30.44
C TYR A 27 24.92 28.32 -30.53
N ILE A 28 25.50 27.69 -29.51
CA ILE A 28 25.59 26.22 -29.45
C ILE A 28 24.19 25.59 -29.42
N SER A 29 23.20 26.18 -28.71
CA SER A 29 21.83 25.67 -28.69
C SER A 29 21.14 25.79 -30.04
N ILE A 30 21.33 26.90 -30.77
CA ILE A 30 20.81 27.06 -32.14
C ILE A 30 21.43 26.01 -33.08
N ILE A 31 22.76 25.87 -33.07
CA ILE A 31 23.48 24.95 -33.97
C ILE A 31 23.07 23.49 -33.70
N SER A 32 22.95 23.10 -32.43
CA SER A 32 22.50 21.76 -32.04
C SER A 32 21.01 21.52 -32.27
N GLY A 33 20.19 22.58 -32.30
CA GLY A 33 18.74 22.51 -32.53
C GLY A 33 18.37 22.29 -34.00
N ILE A 34 19.12 22.88 -34.95
CA ILE A 34 18.82 22.79 -36.39
C ILE A 34 18.68 21.34 -36.88
N PRO A 35 19.63 20.41 -36.60
CA PRO A 35 19.48 19.02 -37.00
C PRO A 35 18.25 18.34 -36.41
N LEU A 36 17.88 18.68 -35.16
CA LEU A 36 16.73 18.08 -34.50
C LEU A 36 15.41 18.45 -35.19
N LEU A 37 15.32 19.62 -35.84
CA LEU A 37 14.13 20.03 -36.60
C LEU A 37 13.75 19.05 -37.70
N LEU A 38 14.74 18.38 -38.31
CA LEU A 38 14.52 17.45 -39.43
C LEU A 38 13.91 16.12 -38.98
N PHE A 39 14.15 15.73 -37.72
CA PHE A 39 13.77 14.42 -37.18
C PHE A 39 12.67 14.52 -36.12
N PHE A 40 12.29 15.72 -35.71
CA PHE A 40 11.31 15.94 -34.65
C PHE A 40 9.88 16.07 -35.20
N ASP A 41 9.09 15.00 -35.13
CA ASP A 41 7.66 15.05 -35.40
C ASP A 41 6.88 15.62 -34.22
N ILE A 42 6.29 16.80 -34.46
CA ILE A 42 5.52 17.55 -33.48
C ILE A 42 4.13 17.00 -33.19
N SER A 43 3.58 16.18 -34.07
CA SER A 43 2.30 15.53 -33.81
C SER A 43 2.42 14.49 -32.70
N GLN A 44 3.62 13.92 -32.51
CA GLN A 44 3.91 12.88 -31.51
C GLN A 44 5.27 13.15 -30.82
N PRO A 45 5.40 14.25 -30.06
CA PRO A 45 6.69 14.73 -29.54
C PRO A 45 7.40 13.71 -28.63
N LEU A 46 6.68 13.12 -27.68
CA LEU A 46 7.23 12.12 -26.76
C LEU A 46 7.67 10.85 -27.49
N LYS A 47 6.91 10.44 -28.51
CA LYS A 47 7.23 9.25 -29.31
C LYS A 47 8.53 9.45 -30.07
N THR A 48 8.67 10.58 -30.73
CA THR A 48 9.90 10.94 -31.44
C THR A 48 11.10 11.03 -30.52
N LEU A 49 10.91 11.70 -29.37
CA LEU A 49 11.96 11.85 -28.37
C LEU A 49 12.42 10.50 -27.80
N SER A 50 11.48 9.63 -27.45
CA SER A 50 11.78 8.29 -26.92
C SER A 50 12.39 7.37 -27.98
N LEU A 51 11.99 7.49 -29.24
CA LEU A 51 12.61 6.78 -30.36
C LEU A 51 14.09 7.20 -30.50
N ILE A 52 14.38 8.50 -30.57
CA ILE A 52 15.75 9.03 -30.66
C ILE A 52 16.65 8.42 -29.58
N LEU A 53 16.15 8.37 -28.33
CA LEU A 53 16.89 7.82 -27.20
C LEU A 53 17.24 6.33 -27.35
N VAL A 54 16.34 5.53 -27.93
CA VAL A 54 16.51 4.08 -28.10
C VAL A 54 17.31 3.74 -29.35
N SER A 55 17.10 4.46 -30.45
CA SER A 55 17.55 4.05 -31.79
C SER A 55 18.77 4.79 -32.32
N ASP A 56 19.00 6.05 -31.94
CA ASP A 56 20.00 6.90 -32.59
C ASP A 56 20.88 7.65 -31.58
N TYR A 57 22.13 7.22 -31.50
CA TYR A 57 23.11 7.82 -30.61
C TYR A 57 23.50 9.24 -31.01
N LEU A 58 23.66 9.53 -32.31
CA LEU A 58 24.09 10.85 -32.77
C LEU A 58 22.99 11.88 -32.50
N LEU A 59 21.73 11.55 -32.79
CA LEU A 59 20.59 12.40 -32.49
C LEU A 59 20.39 12.58 -30.98
N THR A 60 20.61 11.51 -30.18
CA THR A 60 20.61 11.62 -28.71
C THR A 60 21.69 12.59 -28.21
N PHE A 61 22.91 12.49 -28.76
CA PHE A 61 23.99 13.39 -28.42
C PHE A 61 23.68 14.86 -28.80
N LEU A 62 23.21 15.11 -30.02
CA LEU A 62 22.81 16.45 -30.47
C LEU A 62 21.71 17.05 -29.59
N ARG A 63 20.73 16.24 -29.20
CA ARG A 63 19.70 16.62 -28.24
C ARG A 63 20.28 16.98 -26.87
N ASN A 64 21.23 16.18 -26.36
CA ASN A 64 21.88 16.46 -25.10
C ASN A 64 22.64 17.81 -25.17
N LEU A 65 23.34 18.08 -26.27
CA LEU A 65 23.99 19.38 -26.48
C LEU A 65 22.97 20.52 -26.48
N HIS A 66 21.84 20.37 -27.16
CA HIS A 66 20.77 21.37 -27.19
C HIS A 66 20.18 21.64 -25.80
N TYR A 67 19.93 20.58 -25.02
CA TYR A 67 19.45 20.70 -23.65
C TYR A 67 20.45 21.43 -22.74
N TRP A 68 21.70 20.97 -22.67
CA TRP A 68 22.70 21.51 -21.74
C TRP A 68 23.12 22.93 -22.10
N SER A 69 23.32 23.23 -23.39
CA SER A 69 23.59 24.59 -23.83
C SER A 69 22.47 25.56 -23.45
N SER A 70 21.20 25.13 -23.52
CA SER A 70 20.06 25.92 -23.07
C SER A 70 20.04 26.15 -21.55
N GLN A 71 20.44 25.15 -20.75
CA GLN A 71 20.56 25.33 -19.29
C GLN A 71 21.67 26.33 -18.95
N TYR A 72 22.84 26.19 -19.58
CA TYR A 72 23.95 27.11 -19.37
C TYR A 72 23.64 28.53 -19.83
N PHE A 73 22.92 28.68 -20.95
CA PHE A 73 22.46 29.97 -21.42
C PHE A 73 21.64 30.70 -20.34
N LEU A 74 20.66 30.03 -19.72
CA LEU A 74 19.88 30.61 -18.63
C LEU A 74 20.75 31.03 -17.44
N ILE A 75 21.65 30.14 -17.00
CA ILE A 75 22.54 30.38 -15.86
C ILE A 75 23.43 31.59 -16.13
N PHE A 76 24.10 31.63 -17.29
CA PHE A 76 25.01 32.71 -17.64
C PHE A 76 24.28 34.03 -17.91
N SER A 77 23.08 34.01 -18.50
CA SER A 77 22.23 35.21 -18.61
C SER A 77 21.86 35.77 -17.25
N PHE A 78 21.56 34.92 -16.27
CA PHE A 78 21.27 35.34 -14.91
C PHE A 78 22.49 35.92 -14.18
N LEU A 79 23.65 35.26 -14.30
CA LEU A 79 24.91 35.77 -13.76
C LEU A 79 25.32 37.10 -14.41
N HIS A 80 25.10 37.24 -15.72
CA HIS A 80 25.34 38.47 -16.46
C HIS A 80 24.45 39.61 -15.98
N LEU A 81 23.17 39.33 -15.73
CA LEU A 81 22.23 40.30 -15.16
C LEU A 81 22.69 40.81 -13.78
N ILE A 82 23.07 39.89 -12.87
CA ILE A 82 23.55 40.25 -11.52
C ILE A 82 24.82 41.12 -11.61
N ASP A 83 25.77 40.74 -12.46
CA ASP A 83 27.02 41.47 -12.64
C ASP A 83 26.78 42.89 -13.15
N HIS A 84 25.91 43.04 -14.16
CA HIS A 84 25.58 44.33 -14.75
C HIS A 84 24.90 45.29 -13.75
N ILE A 85 23.92 44.78 -12.99
CA ILE A 85 23.22 45.56 -11.97
C ILE A 85 24.17 45.95 -10.83
N SER A 86 25.01 45.02 -10.37
CA SER A 86 25.98 45.28 -9.29
C SER A 86 26.97 46.39 -9.68
N ARG A 87 27.39 46.44 -10.95
CA ARG A 87 28.31 47.46 -11.48
C ARG A 87 27.66 48.79 -11.89
N LYS A 88 26.34 48.95 -11.73
CA LYS A 88 25.59 50.16 -12.15
C LYS A 88 25.74 50.47 -13.65
N SER A 89 25.94 49.44 -14.46
CA SER A 89 26.22 49.59 -15.89
C SER A 89 24.98 49.91 -16.73
N GLU A 90 23.78 49.66 -16.21
CA GLU A 90 22.49 49.97 -16.82
C GLU A 90 22.33 51.46 -17.14
N SER A 91 22.98 52.33 -16.37
CA SER A 91 23.00 53.78 -16.59
C SER A 91 23.65 54.15 -17.94
N LYS A 92 24.60 53.35 -18.43
CA LYS A 92 25.39 53.60 -19.65
C LYS A 92 24.71 53.12 -20.93
N ILE A 93 23.66 52.31 -20.83
CA ILE A 93 22.95 51.73 -21.98
C ILE A 93 21.93 52.75 -22.54
N LYS A 94 21.72 52.81 -23.86
CA LYS A 94 20.69 53.68 -24.45
C LYS A 94 19.30 53.22 -24.01
N SER A 95 18.36 54.15 -23.76
CA SER A 95 17.02 53.83 -23.24
C SER A 95 16.23 52.84 -24.10
N ARG A 96 16.33 52.94 -25.43
CA ARG A 96 15.73 51.97 -26.37
C ARG A 96 16.26 50.55 -26.16
N VAL A 97 17.58 50.40 -26.08
CA VAL A 97 18.23 49.10 -25.86
C VAL A 97 17.88 48.56 -24.46
N TRP A 98 17.74 49.43 -23.46
CA TRP A 98 17.31 49.04 -22.11
C TRP A 98 15.87 48.50 -22.07
N LEU A 99 14.96 49.09 -22.86
CA LEU A 99 13.60 48.57 -23.03
C LEU A 99 13.64 47.16 -23.63
N HIS A 100 14.41 46.96 -24.70
CA HIS A 100 14.56 45.64 -25.33
C HIS A 100 15.21 44.59 -24.41
N ILE A 101 16.20 44.96 -23.59
CA ILE A 101 16.75 44.08 -22.53
C ILE A 101 15.69 43.74 -21.48
N THR A 102 14.84 44.69 -21.12
CA THR A 102 13.74 44.40 -20.18
C THR A 102 12.73 43.44 -20.80
N LEU A 103 12.39 43.62 -22.09
CA LEU A 103 11.52 42.72 -22.84
C LEU A 103 12.17 41.36 -23.14
N SER A 104 13.50 41.27 -23.17
CA SER A 104 14.18 39.99 -23.39
C SER A 104 14.01 39.02 -22.23
N ILE A 105 13.71 39.50 -21.01
CA ILE A 105 13.47 38.66 -19.84
C ILE A 105 12.27 37.72 -20.05
N PRO A 106 11.04 38.20 -20.31
CA PRO A 106 9.91 37.31 -20.56
C PRO A 106 10.09 36.46 -21.82
N VAL A 107 10.76 36.98 -22.87
CA VAL A 107 11.07 36.21 -24.09
C VAL A 107 12.02 35.04 -23.81
N LEU A 108 13.06 35.25 -22.99
CA LEU A 108 13.99 34.21 -22.56
C LEU A 108 13.27 33.10 -21.79
N PHE A 109 12.45 33.46 -20.80
CA PHE A 109 11.67 32.48 -20.03
C PHE A 109 10.69 31.71 -20.92
N TYR A 110 10.00 32.40 -21.83
CA TYR A 110 9.13 31.74 -22.80
C TYR A 110 9.89 30.80 -23.74
N LEU A 111 11.08 31.19 -24.22
CA LEU A 111 11.89 30.35 -25.11
C LEU A 111 12.30 29.03 -24.44
N ILE A 112 12.77 29.09 -23.19
CA ILE A 112 13.20 27.90 -22.46
C ILE A 112 11.99 27.05 -22.07
N LEU A 113 10.89 27.68 -21.65
CA LEU A 113 9.66 26.98 -21.27
C LEU A 113 8.98 26.30 -22.46
N SER A 114 8.92 26.99 -23.61
CA SER A 114 8.39 26.40 -24.85
C SER A 114 9.20 25.18 -25.27
N GLY A 115 10.53 25.24 -25.22
CA GLY A 115 11.40 24.08 -25.48
C GLY A 115 11.17 22.93 -24.49
N PHE A 116 10.94 23.23 -23.21
CA PHE A 116 10.59 22.22 -22.21
C PHE A 116 9.23 21.57 -22.53
N ILE A 117 8.21 22.36 -22.88
CA ILE A 117 6.87 21.88 -23.22
C ILE A 117 6.89 20.97 -24.45
N LEU A 118 7.77 21.23 -25.41
CA LEU A 118 7.88 20.44 -26.63
C LEU A 118 8.32 19.00 -26.39
N LYS A 119 8.83 18.62 -25.21
CA LYS A 119 9.09 17.19 -24.91
C LYS A 119 7.81 16.35 -24.92
N GLY A 120 6.67 16.95 -24.58
CA GLY A 120 5.37 16.27 -24.54
C GLY A 120 5.23 15.19 -23.45
N ASP A 121 6.11 15.18 -22.45
CA ASP A 121 6.02 14.29 -21.29
C ASP A 121 5.03 14.81 -20.21
N SER A 122 4.84 14.05 -19.13
CA SER A 122 3.90 14.39 -18.05
C SER A 122 4.19 15.76 -17.40
N GLU A 123 5.46 16.09 -17.18
CA GLU A 123 5.89 17.40 -16.67
C GLU A 123 5.60 18.54 -17.67
N SER A 124 5.82 18.27 -18.96
CA SER A 124 5.55 19.22 -20.04
C SER A 124 4.07 19.59 -20.15
N LEU A 125 3.19 18.59 -20.04
CA LEU A 125 1.74 18.80 -20.08
C LEU A 125 1.24 19.59 -18.87
N LEU A 126 1.81 19.34 -17.68
CA LEU A 126 1.50 20.15 -16.49
C LEU A 126 1.98 21.59 -16.66
N ALA A 127 3.21 21.79 -17.15
CA ALA A 127 3.75 23.11 -17.42
C ALA A 127 2.92 23.89 -18.45
N PHE A 128 2.45 23.21 -19.51
CA PHE A 128 1.53 23.77 -20.49
C PHE A 128 0.24 24.26 -19.80
N LYS A 129 -0.42 23.42 -19.00
CA LYS A 129 -1.68 23.77 -18.33
C LYS A 129 -1.52 24.95 -17.37
N ILE A 130 -0.42 24.98 -16.62
CA ILE A 130 -0.12 26.09 -15.70
C ILE A 130 0.08 27.39 -16.49
N LEU A 131 0.93 27.39 -17.53
CA LEU A 131 1.19 28.60 -18.32
C LEU A 131 -0.09 29.09 -19.03
N LYS A 132 -0.87 28.17 -19.60
CA LYS A 132 -2.15 28.49 -20.25
C LYS A 132 -3.12 29.16 -19.29
N SER A 133 -3.30 28.57 -18.10
CA SER A 133 -4.14 29.14 -17.04
C SER A 133 -3.66 30.52 -16.60
N LEU A 134 -2.34 30.73 -16.45
CA LEU A 134 -1.79 32.04 -16.12
C LEU A 134 -2.08 33.08 -17.20
N LEU A 135 -1.91 32.74 -18.48
CA LEU A 135 -2.21 33.66 -19.59
C LEU A 135 -3.70 34.00 -19.69
N GLN A 136 -4.59 33.00 -19.56
CA GLN A 136 -6.04 33.19 -19.62
C GLN A 136 -6.57 34.10 -18.50
N ASN A 137 -5.92 34.09 -17.34
CA ASN A 137 -6.27 34.92 -16.20
C ASN A 137 -5.90 36.41 -16.35
N ILE A 138 -5.30 36.82 -17.48
CA ILE A 138 -5.02 38.22 -17.77
C ILE A 138 -6.35 38.91 -18.21
N PRO A 139 -6.77 40.00 -17.54
CA PRO A 139 -8.01 40.68 -17.89
C PRO A 139 -8.07 41.12 -19.36
N TYR A 140 -9.28 41.06 -19.94
CA TYR A 140 -9.65 41.52 -21.30
C TYR A 140 -9.02 40.80 -22.49
N THR A 141 -7.77 40.36 -22.40
CA THR A 141 -6.96 39.85 -23.55
C THR A 141 -6.36 38.46 -23.32
N GLY A 142 -6.57 37.86 -22.14
CA GLY A 142 -5.89 36.63 -21.73
C GLY A 142 -6.19 35.43 -22.62
N GLU A 143 -7.43 35.26 -23.08
CA GLU A 143 -7.79 34.14 -23.96
C GLU A 143 -7.11 34.25 -25.33
N GLN A 144 -7.13 35.43 -25.94
CA GLN A 144 -6.50 35.68 -27.24
C GLN A 144 -4.98 35.54 -27.15
N LEU A 145 -4.38 36.07 -26.07
CA LEU A 145 -2.94 35.98 -25.83
C LEU A 145 -2.51 34.52 -25.59
N SER A 146 -3.29 33.77 -24.82
CA SER A 146 -3.06 32.35 -24.60
C SER A 146 -3.14 31.55 -25.89
N TYR A 147 -4.16 31.78 -26.72
CA TYR A 147 -4.30 31.12 -28.00
C TYR A 147 -3.16 31.47 -28.95
N LEU A 148 -2.76 32.75 -29.02
CA LEU A 148 -1.65 33.20 -29.86
C LEU A 148 -0.34 32.53 -29.47
N LEU A 149 -0.02 32.45 -28.17
CA LEU A 149 1.29 31.95 -27.69
C LEU A 149 1.35 30.44 -27.51
N MET A 150 0.22 29.78 -27.27
CA MET A 150 0.19 28.37 -26.87
C MET A 150 -0.69 27.49 -27.76
N GLY A 151 -1.67 28.07 -28.44
CA GLY A 151 -2.66 27.29 -29.20
C GLY A 151 -3.55 26.41 -28.32
N ASN A 152 -3.99 25.30 -28.90
CA ASN A 152 -4.82 24.30 -28.22
C ASN A 152 -3.94 23.27 -27.49
N GLU A 153 -4.44 22.68 -26.41
CA GLU A 153 -3.70 21.71 -25.56
C GLU A 153 -3.20 20.47 -26.31
N THR A 154 -3.82 20.14 -27.43
CA THR A 154 -3.50 18.95 -28.23
C THR A 154 -2.63 19.27 -29.45
N ASN A 155 -2.32 20.54 -29.70
CA ASN A 155 -1.55 20.96 -30.87
C ASN A 155 -0.36 21.83 -30.46
N PHE A 156 0.84 21.24 -30.50
CA PHE A 156 2.10 21.91 -30.16
C PHE A 156 2.65 22.81 -31.28
N GLN A 157 2.04 22.85 -32.48
CA GLN A 157 2.56 23.57 -33.65
C GLN A 157 2.84 25.06 -33.37
N ILE A 158 1.93 25.74 -32.67
CA ILE A 158 2.09 27.17 -32.34
C ILE A 158 3.30 27.38 -31.43
N ILE A 159 3.42 26.57 -30.37
CA ILE A 159 4.56 26.62 -29.43
C ILE A 159 5.86 26.34 -30.16
N TYR A 160 5.88 25.35 -31.06
CA TYR A 160 7.05 25.02 -31.85
C TYR A 160 7.47 26.13 -32.79
N PHE A 161 6.53 26.71 -33.54
CA PHE A 161 6.83 27.84 -34.41
C PHE A 161 7.41 29.01 -33.62
N HIS A 162 6.83 29.34 -32.48
CA HIS A 162 7.37 30.39 -31.63
C HIS A 162 8.74 30.01 -31.04
N HIS A 163 8.96 28.76 -30.66
CA HIS A 163 10.24 28.30 -30.14
C HIS A 163 11.36 28.40 -31.19
N ILE A 164 11.15 27.83 -32.38
CA ILE A 164 12.19 27.73 -33.41
C ILE A 164 12.42 29.04 -34.16
N ALA A 165 11.38 29.88 -34.28
CA ALA A 165 11.44 31.11 -35.08
C ALA A 165 11.17 32.35 -34.22
N THR A 166 9.92 32.62 -33.81
CA THR A 166 9.55 33.94 -33.27
C THR A 166 10.37 34.36 -32.06
N ALA A 167 10.40 33.55 -31.00
CA ALA A 167 11.10 33.86 -29.76
C ALA A 167 12.63 33.78 -29.94
N SER A 168 13.12 32.78 -30.68
CA SER A 168 14.55 32.62 -30.97
C SER A 168 15.12 33.80 -31.76
N ILE A 169 14.45 34.22 -32.84
CA ILE A 169 14.87 35.35 -33.69
C ILE A 169 14.76 36.67 -32.91
N LEU A 170 13.67 36.87 -32.16
CA LEU A 170 13.50 38.08 -31.36
C LEU A 170 14.58 38.20 -30.28
N LEU A 171 14.92 37.10 -29.60
CA LEU A 171 15.97 37.08 -28.60
C LEU A 171 17.36 37.29 -29.23
N LEU A 172 17.63 36.67 -30.38
CA LEU A 172 18.86 36.90 -31.16
C LEU A 172 18.99 38.39 -31.54
N PHE A 173 17.91 39.02 -32.01
CA PHE A 173 17.88 40.44 -32.32
C PHE A 173 18.24 41.30 -31.10
N PHE A 174 17.64 41.04 -29.93
CA PHE A 174 17.96 41.75 -28.70
C PHE A 174 19.41 41.55 -28.26
N ILE A 175 19.95 40.32 -28.38
CA ILE A 175 21.36 40.02 -28.06
C ILE A 175 22.31 40.79 -28.99
N LEU A 176 22.04 40.82 -30.29
CA LEU A 176 22.89 41.52 -31.27
C LEU A 176 22.84 43.04 -31.09
N GLU A 177 21.66 43.62 -30.83
CA GLU A 177 21.52 45.06 -30.57
C GLU A 177 22.22 45.47 -29.26
N HIS A 178 22.14 44.63 -28.23
CA HIS A 178 22.77 44.86 -26.93
C HIS A 178 24.29 44.71 -26.97
N SER A 179 24.78 43.56 -27.44
CA SER A 179 26.20 43.21 -27.38
C SER A 179 27.04 43.94 -28.44
N ARG A 180 26.43 44.30 -29.58
CA ARG A 180 27.11 44.81 -30.79
C ARG A 180 28.24 43.91 -31.30
N LEU A 181 28.32 42.68 -30.81
CA LEU A 181 29.30 41.68 -31.17
C LEU A 181 28.55 40.51 -31.80
N PHE A 182 28.90 40.20 -33.03
CA PHE A 182 28.28 39.07 -33.72
C PHE A 182 28.81 37.74 -33.16
N PHE A 183 30.11 37.66 -32.87
CA PHE A 183 30.75 36.48 -32.28
C PHE A 183 31.45 36.83 -30.95
N PRO A 184 31.27 36.01 -29.90
CA PRO A 184 32.07 36.11 -28.69
C PRO A 184 33.52 35.71 -28.97
N LYS A 185 34.45 36.01 -28.04
CA LYS A 185 35.86 35.61 -28.17
C LYS A 185 36.01 34.11 -28.42
N SER A 186 36.96 33.75 -29.27
CA SER A 186 37.25 32.36 -29.66
C SER A 186 37.60 31.48 -28.46
N SER A 187 38.38 31.99 -27.51
CA SER A 187 38.75 31.27 -26.28
C SER A 187 37.55 30.90 -25.42
N ILE A 188 36.61 31.83 -25.23
CA ILE A 188 35.39 31.61 -24.44
C ILE A 188 34.44 30.68 -25.20
N SER A 189 34.36 30.82 -26.52
CA SER A 189 33.56 29.93 -27.36
C SER A 189 34.04 28.48 -27.29
N LEU A 190 35.36 28.28 -27.30
CA LEU A 190 35.96 26.95 -27.15
C LEU A 190 35.69 26.36 -25.76
N ILE A 191 35.82 27.15 -24.69
CA ILE A 191 35.54 26.68 -23.33
C ILE A 191 34.06 26.29 -23.18
N SER A 192 33.14 27.14 -23.66
CA SER A 192 31.69 26.83 -23.65
C SER A 192 31.40 25.54 -24.41
N LEU A 193 32.00 25.37 -25.59
CA LEU A 193 31.85 24.16 -26.39
C LEU A 193 32.36 22.93 -25.65
N VAL A 194 33.55 22.98 -25.05
CA VAL A 194 34.12 21.86 -24.27
C VAL A 194 33.22 21.50 -23.09
N ILE A 195 32.70 22.48 -22.34
CA ILE A 195 31.78 22.25 -21.22
C ILE A 195 30.50 21.56 -21.69
N VAL A 196 29.89 22.05 -22.78
CA VAL A 196 28.65 21.48 -23.33
C VAL A 196 28.91 20.08 -23.92
N LEU A 197 30.04 19.85 -24.58
CA LEU A 197 30.42 18.53 -25.11
C LEU A 197 30.62 17.51 -23.97
N ILE A 198 31.34 17.87 -22.91
CA ILE A 198 31.57 16.99 -21.76
C ILE A 198 30.25 16.66 -21.09
N THR A 199 29.41 17.66 -20.81
CA THR A 199 28.12 17.43 -20.12
C THR A 199 27.11 16.71 -21.00
N GLY A 200 27.03 17.03 -22.29
CA GLY A 200 26.16 16.34 -23.24
C GLY A 200 26.57 14.90 -23.52
N PHE A 201 27.87 14.60 -23.40
CA PHE A 201 28.38 13.24 -23.48
C PHE A 201 28.08 12.44 -22.20
N LEU A 202 28.34 13.02 -21.03
CA LEU A 202 28.23 12.32 -19.74
C LEU A 202 26.80 12.16 -19.23
N PHE A 203 25.91 13.12 -19.52
CA PHE A 203 24.58 13.16 -18.94
C PHE A 203 23.51 13.25 -20.01
N THR A 204 22.69 12.20 -20.11
CA THR A 204 21.51 12.17 -20.98
C THR A 204 20.27 12.53 -20.15
N PRO A 205 19.64 13.69 -20.39
CA PRO A 205 18.34 14.00 -19.77
C PRO A 205 17.31 12.98 -20.26
N LEU A 206 16.50 12.42 -19.37
CA LEU A 206 15.41 11.51 -19.73
C LEU A 206 14.06 12.24 -19.68
N PRO A 207 13.07 11.84 -20.53
CA PRO A 207 11.70 12.32 -20.40
C PRO A 207 11.14 11.99 -19.02
N ALA A 208 10.24 12.84 -18.52
CA ALA A 208 9.61 12.62 -17.23
C ALA A 208 8.82 11.30 -17.22
N ASP A 209 8.92 10.58 -16.11
CA ASP A 209 8.17 9.34 -15.88
C ASP A 209 6.67 9.63 -15.77
N GLU A 210 5.88 9.07 -16.70
CA GLU A 210 4.42 9.21 -16.69
C GLU A 210 3.75 8.54 -15.48
N PHE A 211 4.44 7.58 -14.85
CA PHE A 211 4.00 6.87 -13.66
C PHE A 211 4.61 7.45 -12.38
N SER A 212 5.24 8.63 -12.45
CA SER A 212 5.72 9.30 -11.24
C SER A 212 4.53 9.80 -10.41
N VAL A 213 4.53 9.48 -9.13
CA VAL A 213 3.57 10.02 -8.14
C VAL A 213 3.83 11.51 -7.85
N MET A 214 4.96 12.04 -8.33
CA MET A 214 5.41 13.40 -8.10
C MET A 214 5.83 14.06 -9.43
N ILE A 215 5.09 15.08 -9.85
CA ILE A 215 5.39 15.86 -11.05
C ILE A 215 5.94 17.23 -10.62
N LYS A 216 7.23 17.47 -10.86
CA LYS A 216 7.90 18.75 -10.58
C LYS A 216 8.14 19.49 -11.90
N GLY A 217 7.91 20.80 -11.91
CA GLY A 217 8.31 21.65 -13.02
C GLY A 217 9.84 21.71 -13.16
N PRO A 218 10.35 22.34 -14.24
CA PRO A 218 11.78 22.52 -14.42
C PRO A 218 12.38 23.34 -13.27
N TRP A 219 13.67 23.12 -12.97
CA TRP A 219 14.33 23.65 -11.76
C TRP A 219 14.17 25.16 -11.56
N TYR A 220 14.11 25.94 -12.65
CA TYR A 220 13.91 27.38 -12.64
C TYR A 220 12.46 27.83 -12.35
N PHE A 221 11.48 26.93 -12.35
CA PHE A 221 10.07 27.19 -12.00
C PHE A 221 9.56 26.45 -10.76
N ILE A 222 10.38 25.65 -10.08
CA ILE A 222 9.95 24.95 -8.86
C ILE A 222 9.52 25.93 -7.77
N GLY A 223 10.24 27.05 -7.60
CA GLY A 223 9.83 28.12 -6.67
C GLY A 223 8.48 28.73 -7.04
N LEU A 224 8.18 28.86 -8.34
CA LEU A 224 6.88 29.34 -8.80
C LEU A 224 5.76 28.33 -8.50
N GLN A 225 6.02 27.04 -8.71
CA GLN A 225 5.09 25.96 -8.37
C GLN A 225 4.78 25.96 -6.86
N GLU A 226 5.77 26.21 -6.02
CA GLU A 226 5.61 26.38 -4.57
C GLU A 226 4.76 27.61 -4.22
N ILE A 227 4.96 28.75 -4.88
CA ILE A 227 4.14 29.94 -4.70
C ILE A 227 2.68 29.65 -5.08
N LEU A 228 2.45 29.00 -6.22
CA LEU A 228 1.11 28.66 -6.71
C LEU A 228 0.37 27.68 -5.80
N HIS A 229 1.07 26.81 -5.08
CA HIS A 229 0.46 25.93 -4.08
C HIS A 229 -0.20 26.72 -2.93
N TYR A 230 0.37 27.87 -2.54
CA TYR A 230 -0.15 28.70 -1.46
C TYR A 230 -1.13 29.80 -1.92
N LEU A 231 -1.10 30.16 -3.20
CA LEU A 231 -1.96 31.22 -3.73
C LEU A 231 -3.38 30.72 -4.01
N LYS A 232 -4.36 31.30 -3.32
CA LYS A 232 -5.79 31.06 -3.60
C LYS A 232 -6.29 31.79 -4.86
N THR A 233 -5.64 32.88 -5.24
CA THR A 233 -6.02 33.74 -6.38
C THR A 233 -4.84 33.94 -7.34
N PRO A 234 -4.72 33.12 -8.40
CA PRO A 234 -3.59 33.17 -9.33
C PRO A 234 -3.40 34.51 -10.04
N ASN A 235 -4.46 35.31 -10.19
CA ASN A 235 -4.43 36.60 -10.90
C ASN A 235 -3.41 37.58 -10.30
N PHE A 236 -3.19 37.53 -8.98
CA PHE A 236 -2.21 38.38 -8.31
C PHE A 236 -0.79 38.17 -8.87
N LEU A 237 -0.47 36.95 -9.28
CA LEU A 237 0.84 36.61 -9.82
C LEU A 237 1.13 37.36 -11.13
N ASN A 238 0.14 37.48 -12.03
CA ASN A 238 0.30 38.19 -13.30
C ASN A 238 0.58 39.68 -13.07
N PHE A 239 -0.19 40.32 -12.18
CA PHE A 239 0.05 41.71 -11.81
C PHE A 239 1.42 41.91 -11.16
N PHE A 240 1.83 40.97 -10.31
CA PHE A 240 3.12 41.01 -9.65
C PHE A 240 4.29 40.87 -10.63
N ILE A 241 4.20 39.96 -11.61
CA ILE A 241 5.21 39.80 -12.67
C ILE A 241 5.31 41.10 -13.50
N LEU A 242 4.17 41.67 -13.91
CA LEU A 242 4.15 42.93 -14.66
C LEU A 242 4.74 44.09 -13.83
N PHE A 243 4.38 44.18 -12.56
CA PHE A 243 4.96 45.15 -11.62
C PHE A 243 6.48 45.01 -11.53
N CYS A 244 7.00 43.79 -11.37
CA CYS A 244 8.43 43.53 -11.37
C CYS A 244 9.11 43.97 -12.66
N LEU A 245 8.53 43.70 -13.83
CA LEU A 245 9.10 44.15 -15.12
C LEU A 245 9.14 45.67 -15.24
N ILE A 246 8.10 46.37 -14.78
CA ILE A 246 8.06 47.84 -14.78
C ILE A 246 9.10 48.41 -13.81
N VAL A 247 9.18 47.90 -12.58
CA VAL A 247 10.18 48.33 -11.59
C VAL A 247 11.60 48.05 -12.08
N PHE A 248 11.81 46.93 -12.75
CA PHE A 248 13.08 46.60 -13.39
C PHE A 248 13.44 47.60 -14.49
N TYR A 249 12.50 47.96 -15.38
CA TYR A 249 12.72 49.00 -16.39
C TYR A 249 13.08 50.35 -15.75
N LEU A 250 12.38 50.72 -14.68
CA LEU A 250 12.55 52.00 -14.00
C LEU A 250 13.89 52.15 -13.26
N ILE A 251 14.61 51.07 -12.99
CA ILE A 251 15.90 51.10 -12.27
C ILE A 251 16.91 52.09 -12.90
N LYS A 252 16.81 52.32 -14.21
CA LYS A 252 17.65 53.23 -14.98
C LYS A 252 17.32 54.71 -14.74
N PHE A 253 16.06 55.03 -14.45
CA PHE A 253 15.54 56.39 -14.44
C PHE A 253 15.44 57.00 -13.04
N VAL A 254 15.70 56.20 -12.00
CA VAL A 254 15.57 56.61 -10.60
C VAL A 254 16.90 57.07 -10.00
N SER A 255 16.83 57.85 -8.92
CA SER A 255 18.02 58.28 -8.18
C SER A 255 18.72 57.10 -7.49
N ASP A 256 20.00 57.27 -7.15
CA ASP A 256 20.83 56.22 -6.53
C ASP A 256 20.23 55.63 -5.25
N ARG A 257 19.50 56.45 -4.48
CA ARG A 257 18.79 56.00 -3.28
C ARG A 257 17.69 55.00 -3.63
N PHE A 258 16.82 55.33 -4.58
CA PHE A 258 15.73 54.45 -5.00
C PHE A 258 16.25 53.24 -5.78
N ARG A 259 17.32 53.39 -6.58
CA ARG A 259 18.01 52.26 -7.21
C ARG A 259 18.45 51.23 -6.18
N LYS A 260 19.12 51.64 -5.10
CA LYS A 260 19.55 50.71 -4.03
C LYS A 260 18.37 49.96 -3.41
N ILE A 261 17.23 50.64 -3.22
CA ILE A 261 15.99 50.01 -2.74
C ILE A 261 15.48 48.96 -3.74
N ILE A 262 15.45 49.28 -5.04
CA ILE A 262 15.03 48.35 -6.10
C ILE A 262 15.97 47.14 -6.17
N VAL A 263 17.29 47.35 -6.13
CA VAL A 263 18.28 46.26 -6.13
C VAL A 263 18.12 45.38 -4.88
N LEU A 264 17.92 45.98 -3.70
CA LEU A 264 17.65 45.24 -2.47
C LEU A 264 16.36 44.42 -2.59
N PHE A 265 15.28 45.02 -3.12
CA PHE A 265 14.01 44.34 -3.36
C PHE A 265 14.20 43.09 -4.25
N PHE A 266 14.86 43.23 -5.41
CA PHE A 266 15.13 42.08 -6.29
C PHE A 266 16.10 41.06 -5.67
N SER A 267 17.07 41.50 -4.87
CA SER A 267 18.00 40.61 -4.18
C SER A 267 17.28 39.77 -3.12
N VAL A 268 16.41 40.40 -2.32
CA VAL A 268 15.56 39.70 -1.35
C VAL A 268 14.61 38.74 -2.05
N MET A 269 13.97 39.16 -3.15
CA MET A 269 13.12 38.28 -3.94
C MET A 269 13.87 37.07 -4.48
N LEU A 270 15.08 37.25 -5.00
CA LEU A 270 15.91 36.18 -5.53
C LEU A 270 16.27 35.15 -4.43
N VAL A 271 16.70 35.65 -3.26
CA VAL A 271 17.02 34.77 -2.12
C VAL A 271 15.77 34.00 -1.68
N SER A 272 14.64 34.68 -1.53
CA SER A 272 13.36 34.05 -1.16
C SER A 272 12.92 33.00 -2.19
N TYR A 273 12.99 33.31 -3.49
CA TYR A 273 12.66 32.38 -4.57
C TYR A 273 13.60 31.17 -4.61
N SER A 274 14.89 31.37 -4.32
CA SER A 274 15.87 30.29 -4.23
C SER A 274 15.56 29.37 -3.05
N ILE A 275 15.19 29.93 -1.90
CA ILE A 275 14.74 29.15 -0.74
C ILE A 275 13.49 28.34 -1.08
N LEU A 276 12.48 28.96 -1.70
CA LEU A 276 11.25 28.26 -2.12
C LEU A 276 11.53 27.15 -3.14
N SER A 277 12.45 27.40 -4.08
CA SER A 277 12.89 26.38 -5.04
C SER A 277 13.58 25.21 -4.36
N LEU A 278 14.44 25.46 -3.37
CA LEU A 278 15.06 24.41 -2.55
C LEU A 278 14.03 23.64 -1.71
N VAL A 279 13.04 24.33 -1.13
CA VAL A 279 11.94 23.69 -0.40
C VAL A 279 11.15 22.77 -1.34
N GLY A 280 10.76 23.26 -2.51
CA GLY A 280 10.07 22.46 -3.53
C GLY A 280 10.89 21.27 -4.02
N MET A 281 12.20 21.43 -4.20
CA MET A 281 13.08 20.35 -4.65
C MET A 281 13.26 19.25 -3.61
N PHE A 282 13.56 19.60 -2.35
CA PHE A 282 14.02 18.64 -1.35
C PHE A 282 12.95 18.19 -0.35
N PHE A 283 11.99 19.06 -0.04
CA PHE A 283 11.04 18.85 1.05
C PHE A 283 9.62 18.51 0.56
N ARG A 284 9.29 18.67 -0.72
CA ARG A 284 7.97 18.30 -1.26
C ARG A 284 7.92 16.86 -1.77
N GLY A 285 6.93 16.12 -1.27
CA GLY A 285 6.58 14.72 -1.54
C GLY A 285 5.43 14.54 -2.54
N SER A 286 4.82 13.35 -2.53
CA SER A 286 3.55 13.08 -3.24
C SER A 286 2.46 14.05 -2.79
N ASN A 287 1.53 14.41 -3.68
CA ASN A 287 0.47 15.41 -3.43
C ASN A 287 0.98 16.78 -2.97
N TRP A 288 2.26 17.10 -3.23
CA TRP A 288 2.90 18.33 -2.77
C TRP A 288 2.94 18.47 -1.24
N GLU A 289 2.89 17.37 -0.48
CA GLU A 289 2.99 17.39 0.99
C GLU A 289 4.43 17.61 1.47
N LEU A 290 4.58 18.13 2.69
CA LEU A 290 5.89 18.31 3.30
C LEU A 290 6.42 16.97 3.81
N THR A 291 7.64 16.62 3.40
CA THR A 291 8.31 15.35 3.71
C THR A 291 9.72 15.59 4.23
N THR A 292 10.31 14.58 4.86
CA THR A 292 11.71 14.64 5.29
C THR A 292 12.62 14.74 4.06
N PRO A 293 13.68 15.56 4.11
CA PRO A 293 14.57 15.76 2.98
C PRO A 293 15.26 14.44 2.64
N SER A 294 15.05 13.96 1.42
CA SER A 294 15.66 12.72 0.92
C SER A 294 16.26 12.95 -0.45
N LEU A 295 17.45 12.38 -0.68
CA LEU A 295 18.04 12.29 -2.02
C LEU A 295 17.13 11.54 -3.00
N LYS A 296 16.20 10.70 -2.50
CA LYS A 296 15.17 10.04 -3.32
C LYS A 296 14.08 11.01 -3.82
N ASN A 297 13.95 12.20 -3.23
CA ASN A 297 13.00 13.23 -3.65
C ASN A 297 13.55 14.14 -4.77
N LEU A 298 14.86 14.06 -5.03
CA LEU A 298 15.50 14.71 -6.17
C LEU A 298 15.11 13.95 -7.44
N ASN A 299 14.19 14.52 -8.22
CA ASN A 299 13.81 14.00 -9.54
C ASN A 299 14.91 14.34 -10.57
N LEU A 300 16.15 13.91 -10.32
CA LEU A 300 17.27 14.08 -11.26
C LEU A 300 17.18 13.01 -12.34
N ASN A 301 16.38 13.26 -13.36
CA ASN A 301 16.17 12.37 -14.51
C ASN A 301 17.35 12.46 -15.50
N PHE A 302 18.56 12.12 -15.04
CA PHE A 302 19.74 12.01 -15.90
C PHE A 302 20.34 10.61 -15.81
N GLU A 303 20.69 10.04 -16.96
CA GLU A 303 21.50 8.83 -17.02
C GLU A 303 22.98 9.20 -17.21
N LEU A 304 23.85 8.60 -16.41
CA LEU A 304 25.29 8.69 -16.62
C LEU A 304 25.65 7.79 -17.80
N ASN A 305 26.01 8.40 -18.92
CA ASN A 305 26.36 7.70 -20.14
C ASN A 305 27.69 6.94 -19.94
N LYS A 306 27.62 5.65 -19.63
CA LYS A 306 28.80 4.78 -19.59
C LYS A 306 29.13 4.30 -21.00
N PHE A 307 29.61 5.24 -21.82
CA PHE A 307 30.06 4.99 -23.19
C PHE A 307 31.13 3.89 -23.33
N ILE A 308 31.77 3.49 -22.23
CA ILE A 308 32.93 2.61 -22.21
C ILE A 308 32.56 1.11 -22.33
N ASN A 309 31.29 0.71 -22.19
CA ASN A 309 30.89 -0.72 -22.26
C ASN A 309 30.03 -1.06 -23.48
N GLN A 310 30.42 -0.61 -24.68
CA GLN A 310 29.79 -1.02 -25.95
C GLN A 310 30.26 -2.41 -26.45
N GLY A 311 30.96 -3.18 -25.63
CA GLY A 311 31.49 -4.50 -25.99
C GLY A 311 30.56 -5.70 -25.76
N GLU A 312 29.37 -5.53 -25.17
CA GLU A 312 28.49 -6.67 -24.85
C GLU A 312 27.12 -6.56 -25.52
N GLU A 313 26.99 -7.35 -26.60
CA GLU A 313 25.80 -7.96 -27.20
C GLU A 313 24.49 -7.16 -27.13
N VAL A 314 24.26 -6.33 -28.17
CA VAL A 314 22.92 -5.85 -28.49
C VAL A 314 22.14 -7.01 -29.12
N TYR A 315 21.38 -7.75 -28.31
CA TYR A 315 20.44 -8.76 -28.79
C TYR A 315 19.21 -8.08 -29.39
N LEU A 316 19.29 -7.60 -30.63
CA LEU A 316 18.11 -7.20 -31.38
C LEU A 316 17.35 -8.46 -31.81
N LYS A 317 16.18 -8.70 -31.21
CA LYS A 317 15.25 -9.74 -31.67
C LYS A 317 14.15 -9.21 -32.59
N SER A 318 13.92 -7.90 -32.63
CA SER A 318 12.96 -7.26 -33.55
C SER A 318 13.55 -5.98 -34.17
N ASP A 319 13.35 -5.80 -35.47
CA ASP A 319 13.78 -4.60 -36.20
C ASP A 319 12.92 -3.36 -35.85
N GLU A 320 11.75 -3.55 -35.22
CA GLU A 320 10.83 -2.46 -34.84
C GLU A 320 10.78 -2.25 -33.32
N ILE A 321 10.88 -0.98 -32.89
CA ILE A 321 10.70 -0.54 -31.50
C ILE A 321 9.21 -0.46 -31.18
N LYS A 322 8.79 -1.15 -30.10
CA LYS A 322 7.40 -1.06 -29.62
C LYS A 322 7.16 0.25 -28.89
N PHE A 323 5.94 0.77 -29.02
CA PHE A 323 5.51 1.99 -28.34
C PHE A 323 4.28 1.72 -27.47
N ILE A 324 4.33 2.17 -26.22
CA ILE A 324 3.25 2.12 -25.24
C ILE A 324 2.95 3.55 -24.82
N ASN A 325 1.69 4.00 -24.88
CA ASN A 325 1.28 5.37 -24.53
C ASN A 325 2.16 6.47 -25.19
N ASN A 326 2.50 6.32 -26.48
CA ASN A 326 3.41 7.21 -27.21
C ASN A 326 4.83 7.30 -26.64
N ARG A 327 5.29 6.28 -25.90
CA ARG A 327 6.66 6.14 -25.39
C ARG A 327 7.27 4.84 -25.92
N ALA A 328 8.53 4.88 -26.37
CA ALA A 328 9.28 3.66 -26.68
C ALA A 328 9.40 2.74 -25.46
N GLU A 329 9.24 1.43 -25.66
CA GLU A 329 9.34 0.39 -24.64
C GLU A 329 10.40 -0.63 -25.04
N GLY A 330 11.68 -0.27 -24.86
CA GLY A 330 12.82 -1.10 -25.25
C GLY A 330 12.88 -2.45 -24.53
N CYS A 331 12.22 -2.61 -23.38
CA CYS A 331 12.12 -3.88 -22.68
C CYS A 331 11.50 -4.98 -23.56
N LEU A 332 10.46 -4.64 -24.34
CA LEU A 332 9.72 -5.59 -25.17
C LEU A 332 10.47 -5.98 -26.45
N ASN A 333 11.54 -5.28 -26.81
CA ASN A 333 12.43 -5.67 -27.91
C ASN A 333 13.27 -6.90 -27.55
N CYS A 334 13.63 -7.05 -26.28
CA CYS A 334 14.37 -8.20 -25.78
C CYS A 334 13.43 -9.24 -25.13
N HIS A 335 12.48 -8.78 -24.30
CA HIS A 335 11.57 -9.61 -23.53
C HIS A 335 10.23 -9.76 -24.23
N ILE A 336 10.07 -10.86 -24.96
CA ILE A 336 8.79 -11.29 -25.51
C ILE A 336 8.22 -12.32 -24.54
N ILE A 337 7.19 -11.94 -23.80
CA ILE A 337 6.62 -12.73 -22.71
C ILE A 337 5.10 -12.90 -22.87
N GLU A 338 4.60 -14.05 -22.46
CA GLU A 338 3.17 -14.35 -22.37
C GLU A 338 2.74 -14.60 -20.92
N GLY A 339 1.43 -14.68 -20.65
CA GLY A 339 0.90 -15.22 -19.38
C GLY A 339 0.45 -14.22 -18.31
N ILE A 340 0.84 -12.94 -18.38
CA ILE A 340 0.57 -11.96 -17.29
C ILE A 340 -0.93 -11.60 -17.08
N GLY A 341 -1.78 -11.91 -18.07
CA GLY A 341 -3.22 -11.64 -18.07
C GLY A 341 -3.60 -10.35 -18.82
N ILE A 342 -4.86 -10.26 -19.26
CA ILE A 342 -5.32 -9.22 -20.19
C ILE A 342 -5.26 -7.79 -19.63
N TYR A 343 -5.48 -7.63 -18.32
CA TYR A 343 -5.54 -6.32 -17.67
C TYR A 343 -4.16 -5.77 -17.28
N HIS A 344 -3.12 -6.61 -17.34
CA HIS A 344 -1.73 -6.25 -17.09
C HIS A 344 -0.84 -6.58 -18.30
N ASN A 345 -1.45 -6.70 -19.50
CA ASN A 345 -0.73 -7.08 -20.71
C ASN A 345 0.42 -6.10 -21.02
N PRO A 346 1.68 -6.54 -21.18
CA PRO A 346 2.80 -5.63 -21.40
C PRO A 346 2.70 -4.93 -22.76
N ASP A 347 1.99 -5.50 -23.74
CA ASP A 347 1.68 -4.81 -25.01
C ASP A 347 0.71 -3.62 -24.84
N SER A 348 0.03 -3.52 -23.69
CA SER A 348 -0.88 -2.41 -23.38
C SER A 348 -0.29 -1.41 -22.39
N ILE A 349 0.45 -1.88 -21.38
CA ILE A 349 0.95 -1.02 -20.28
C ILE A 349 2.48 -0.95 -20.18
N GLY A 350 3.19 -1.77 -20.95
CA GLY A 350 4.66 -1.86 -20.94
C GLY A 350 5.22 -2.66 -19.76
N CYS A 351 6.45 -3.13 -19.87
CA CYS A 351 7.16 -3.76 -18.74
C CYS A 351 7.59 -2.72 -17.71
N PHE A 352 7.94 -1.51 -18.17
CA PHE A 352 8.38 -0.40 -17.33
C PHE A 352 7.34 0.03 -16.29
N SER A 353 6.03 -0.08 -16.56
CA SER A 353 4.98 0.33 -15.61
C SER A 353 5.05 -0.43 -14.29
N CYS A 354 5.48 -1.70 -14.33
CA CYS A 354 5.60 -2.57 -13.17
C CYS A 354 7.05 -2.67 -12.72
N HIS A 355 7.97 -3.01 -13.63
CA HIS A 355 9.34 -3.35 -13.27
C HIS A 355 10.28 -2.15 -13.25
N ARG A 356 9.84 -0.96 -13.67
CA ARG A 356 10.72 0.21 -13.80
C ARG A 356 11.92 -0.11 -14.70
N GLY A 357 13.12 0.36 -14.37
CA GLY A 357 14.27 0.28 -15.27
C GLY A 357 14.38 1.49 -16.20
N ASN A 358 15.15 1.36 -17.26
CA ASN A 358 15.28 2.35 -18.33
C ASN A 358 14.66 1.81 -19.62
N PRO A 359 13.43 2.23 -20.00
CA PRO A 359 12.78 1.75 -21.21
C PRO A 359 13.40 2.35 -22.48
N TYR A 360 14.32 3.31 -22.32
CA TYR A 360 14.95 4.06 -23.41
C TYR A 360 16.32 3.51 -23.81
N SER A 361 16.70 2.31 -23.34
CA SER A 361 17.98 1.69 -23.68
C SER A 361 17.80 0.22 -24.03
N LEU A 362 18.54 -0.25 -25.02
CA LEU A 362 18.65 -1.67 -25.39
C LEU A 362 19.88 -2.33 -24.76
N ASN A 363 20.78 -1.56 -24.13
CA ASN A 363 21.92 -2.12 -23.43
C ASN A 363 21.44 -2.75 -22.12
N ARG A 364 21.75 -4.04 -21.91
CA ARG A 364 21.30 -4.82 -20.74
C ARG A 364 21.56 -4.12 -19.41
N LYS A 365 22.73 -3.48 -19.21
CA LYS A 365 23.09 -2.86 -17.94
C LYS A 365 22.37 -1.53 -17.72
N ALA A 366 22.22 -0.74 -18.77
CA ALA A 366 21.48 0.52 -18.75
C ALA A 366 19.97 0.27 -18.58
N ALA A 367 19.40 -0.63 -19.38
CA ALA A 367 17.98 -1.00 -19.35
C ALA A 367 17.53 -1.51 -17.97
N HIS A 368 18.35 -2.31 -17.29
CA HIS A 368 18.04 -2.83 -15.95
C HIS A 368 18.48 -1.90 -14.80
N MET A 369 19.00 -0.71 -15.07
CA MET A 369 19.36 0.23 -14.01
C MET A 369 18.09 0.67 -13.27
N ASN A 370 18.08 0.54 -11.94
CA ASN A 370 16.92 0.82 -11.08
C ASN A 370 15.68 -0.07 -11.35
N LEU A 371 15.88 -1.25 -11.96
CA LEU A 371 14.81 -2.24 -12.13
C LEU A 371 14.29 -2.73 -10.77
N ILE A 372 12.97 -2.73 -10.62
CA ILE A 372 12.26 -3.37 -9.51
C ILE A 372 12.06 -4.84 -9.85
N LYS A 373 12.81 -5.69 -9.13
CA LYS A 373 12.77 -7.14 -9.29
C LYS A 373 11.38 -7.73 -9.02
N ILE A 374 10.73 -7.29 -7.94
CA ILE A 374 9.44 -7.81 -7.46
C ILE A 374 8.49 -6.62 -7.22
N PRO A 375 7.66 -6.26 -8.22
CA PRO A 375 6.75 -5.13 -8.12
C PRO A 375 5.48 -5.48 -7.33
N GLY A 376 5.05 -4.61 -6.42
CA GLY A 376 3.84 -4.80 -5.61
C GLY A 376 4.10 -5.11 -4.14
N ASN A 377 5.36 -5.31 -3.75
CA ASN A 377 5.81 -5.17 -2.36
C ASN A 377 5.39 -3.78 -1.83
N LEU A 378 4.92 -3.66 -0.59
CA LEU A 378 4.39 -2.38 -0.11
C LEU A 378 5.43 -1.26 -0.08
N SER A 379 6.72 -1.59 0.06
CA SER A 379 7.83 -0.65 -0.04
C SER A 379 7.94 0.02 -1.42
N ASN A 380 7.49 -0.65 -2.47
CA ASN A 380 7.57 -0.20 -3.86
C ASN A 380 6.21 -0.06 -4.57
N ALA A 381 5.11 -0.49 -3.94
CA ALA A 381 3.77 -0.52 -4.50
C ALA A 381 3.32 0.86 -4.98
N LYS A 382 3.67 1.94 -4.25
CA LYS A 382 3.39 3.32 -4.69
C LYS A 382 3.98 3.68 -6.04
N PHE A 383 5.11 3.07 -6.40
CA PHE A 383 5.75 3.26 -7.70
C PHE A 383 5.32 2.19 -8.70
N THR A 384 4.55 1.18 -8.35
CA THR A 384 4.21 0.11 -9.31
C THR A 384 2.69 0.04 -9.40
N CYS A 385 2.04 -0.84 -8.63
CA CYS A 385 0.59 -1.01 -8.65
C CYS A 385 -0.19 0.27 -8.29
N GLY A 386 0.37 1.14 -7.44
CA GLY A 386 -0.25 2.37 -6.94
C GLY A 386 0.21 3.67 -7.59
N ASN A 387 0.78 3.60 -8.78
CA ASN A 387 1.10 4.81 -9.53
C ASN A 387 -0.19 5.54 -10.00
N SER A 388 -0.05 6.77 -10.49
CA SER A 388 -1.13 7.66 -10.94
C SER A 388 -2.07 7.05 -12.00
N ASN A 389 -1.56 6.16 -12.85
CA ASN A 389 -2.30 5.53 -13.94
C ASN A 389 -2.86 4.14 -13.59
N CYS A 390 -2.62 3.64 -12.36
CA CYS A 390 -3.02 2.30 -11.94
C CYS A 390 -4.00 2.31 -10.76
N HIS A 391 -3.59 1.90 -9.56
CA HIS A 391 -4.42 1.77 -8.36
C HIS A 391 -4.00 2.74 -7.23
N PRO A 392 -3.99 4.06 -7.47
CA PRO A 392 -3.38 5.04 -6.56
C PRO A 392 -4.02 5.04 -5.15
N ASP A 393 -5.34 4.88 -5.06
CA ASP A 393 -6.06 4.93 -3.78
C ASP A 393 -5.96 3.62 -2.97
N VAL A 394 -5.63 2.51 -3.62
CA VAL A 394 -5.63 1.18 -2.98
C VAL A 394 -4.41 1.02 -2.07
N VAL A 395 -3.25 1.55 -2.46
CA VAL A 395 -2.02 1.43 -1.67
C VAL A 395 -2.17 2.10 -0.29
N TYR A 396 -2.86 3.24 -0.22
CA TYR A 396 -3.16 3.88 1.06
C TYR A 396 -4.02 2.99 1.96
N ARG A 397 -5.09 2.40 1.42
CA ARG A 397 -5.98 1.50 2.16
C ARG A 397 -5.24 0.26 2.67
N VAL A 398 -4.46 -0.39 1.81
CA VAL A 398 -3.72 -1.60 2.17
C VAL A 398 -2.72 -1.32 3.29
N ASN A 399 -2.04 -0.17 3.24
CA ASN A 399 -1.11 0.26 4.29
C ASN A 399 -1.79 0.54 5.65
N ASN A 400 -3.08 0.84 5.66
CA ASN A 400 -3.85 1.07 6.89
C ASN A 400 -4.62 -0.16 7.37
N SER A 401 -4.67 -1.24 6.57
CA SER A 401 -5.37 -2.47 6.93
C SER A 401 -4.71 -3.22 8.10
N ILE A 402 -5.49 -3.95 8.90
CA ILE A 402 -4.98 -4.75 10.01
C ILE A 402 -3.99 -5.85 9.59
N MET A 403 -4.09 -6.35 8.35
CA MET A 403 -3.15 -7.33 7.80
C MET A 403 -1.76 -6.74 7.52
N THR A 404 -1.69 -5.44 7.34
CA THR A 404 -0.44 -4.70 7.20
C THR A 404 0.07 -4.23 8.56
N THR A 405 -0.79 -3.62 9.38
CA THR A 405 -0.34 -2.98 10.63
C THR A 405 -0.04 -3.98 11.74
N MET A 406 -0.75 -5.11 11.79
CA MET A 406 -0.80 -6.04 12.93
C MET A 406 -1.04 -5.35 14.28
N SER A 407 -1.73 -4.20 14.29
CA SER A 407 -1.82 -3.32 15.46
C SER A 407 -2.24 -4.05 16.73
N GLY A 408 -3.29 -4.88 16.66
CA GLY A 408 -3.81 -5.61 17.81
C GLY A 408 -2.87 -6.71 18.33
N VAL A 409 -2.03 -7.30 17.47
CA VAL A 409 -0.99 -8.26 17.89
C VAL A 409 0.11 -7.53 18.64
N VAL A 410 0.58 -6.41 18.09
CA VAL A 410 1.62 -5.57 18.71
C VAL A 410 1.16 -5.04 20.07
N SER A 411 -0.07 -4.50 20.15
CA SER A 411 -0.59 -3.96 21.40
C SER A 411 -0.81 -5.05 22.46
N THR A 412 -1.31 -6.22 22.06
CA THR A 412 -1.50 -7.37 22.95
C THR A 412 -0.19 -7.86 23.54
N ASP A 413 0.83 -8.03 22.71
CA ASP A 413 2.14 -8.52 23.14
C ASP A 413 2.80 -7.53 24.12
N LYS A 414 2.79 -6.22 23.79
CA LYS A 414 3.30 -5.19 24.71
C LYS A 414 2.58 -5.17 26.06
N ILE A 415 1.28 -5.44 26.11
CA ILE A 415 0.54 -5.55 27.38
C ILE A 415 0.99 -6.77 28.18
N VAL A 416 1.23 -7.90 27.52
CA VAL A 416 1.68 -9.13 28.18
C VAL A 416 3.03 -8.94 28.87
N PHE A 417 3.93 -8.17 28.25
CA PHE A 417 5.24 -7.82 28.81
C PHE A 417 5.21 -6.59 29.74
N ASP A 418 4.03 -6.03 30.02
CA ASP A 418 3.80 -4.82 30.84
C ASP A 418 4.48 -3.54 30.27
N GLU A 419 4.71 -3.48 28.96
CA GLU A 419 5.26 -2.32 28.24
C GLU A 419 4.19 -1.32 27.76
N LEU A 420 2.91 -1.70 27.85
CA LEU A 420 1.78 -0.88 27.41
C LEU A 420 0.61 -1.03 28.40
N LYS A 421 -0.13 0.07 28.62
CA LYS A 421 -1.32 0.08 29.47
C LYS A 421 -2.63 0.08 28.68
N ASN A 422 -2.66 0.75 27.52
CA ASN A 422 -3.87 0.89 26.71
C ASN A 422 -3.89 -0.14 25.56
N PRO A 423 -4.80 -1.13 25.54
CA PRO A 423 -4.88 -2.15 24.49
C PRO A 423 -5.29 -1.64 23.12
N ASP A 424 -5.93 -0.47 23.08
CA ASP A 424 -6.52 0.09 21.88
C ASP A 424 -5.56 1.06 21.17
N SER A 425 -4.32 1.17 21.63
CA SER A 425 -3.26 1.94 20.96
C SER A 425 -2.97 1.38 19.57
N LEU A 426 -2.77 2.28 18.61
CA LEU A 426 -2.47 1.95 17.22
C LEU A 426 -0.96 1.76 17.02
N PHE A 427 -0.57 0.70 16.33
CA PHE A 427 0.82 0.38 16.00
C PHE A 427 0.94 -0.08 14.55
N ARG A 428 2.17 -0.04 14.04
CA ARG A 428 2.57 -0.69 12.79
C ARG A 428 3.71 -1.64 13.09
N ILE A 429 3.57 -2.89 12.65
CA ILE A 429 4.58 -3.93 12.84
C ILE A 429 5.95 -3.54 12.28
N THR A 430 6.00 -2.76 11.19
CA THR A 430 7.25 -2.26 10.59
C THR A 430 7.96 -1.21 11.43
N GLU A 431 7.31 -0.66 12.46
CA GLU A 431 7.85 0.42 13.31
C GLU A 431 8.30 -0.09 14.70
N ILE A 432 8.10 -1.37 15.00
CA ILE A 432 8.54 -1.97 16.26
C ILE A 432 10.07 -1.91 16.35
N LYS A 433 10.61 -1.71 17.55
CA LYS A 433 12.05 -1.65 17.81
C LYS A 433 12.51 -2.97 18.46
N HIS A 434 13.28 -2.90 19.54
CA HIS A 434 13.89 -4.06 20.20
C HIS A 434 13.61 -4.08 21.70
N SER A 435 12.44 -3.60 22.14
CA SER A 435 11.99 -3.89 23.51
C SER A 435 11.80 -5.41 23.71
N VAL A 436 11.53 -5.85 24.94
CA VAL A 436 11.38 -7.29 25.23
C VAL A 436 10.20 -7.86 24.43
N ALA A 437 9.06 -7.18 24.45
CA ALA A 437 7.89 -7.52 23.63
C ALA A 437 8.21 -7.50 22.12
N GLU A 438 8.86 -6.43 21.65
CA GLU A 438 9.13 -6.27 20.22
C GLU A 438 10.14 -7.30 19.71
N SER A 439 11.15 -7.66 20.51
CA SER A 439 12.10 -8.73 20.20
C SER A 439 11.43 -10.10 20.15
N HIS A 440 10.44 -10.34 21.03
CA HIS A 440 9.60 -11.53 21.01
C HIS A 440 8.80 -11.63 19.70
N LEU A 441 8.13 -10.54 19.31
CA LEU A 441 7.42 -10.47 18.02
C LEU A 441 8.35 -10.66 16.82
N ARG A 442 9.52 -10.00 16.81
CA ARG A 442 10.52 -10.15 15.74
C ARG A 442 11.03 -11.59 15.61
N SER A 443 11.14 -12.32 16.70
CA SER A 443 11.62 -13.71 16.67
C SER A 443 10.56 -14.72 16.23
N LEU A 444 9.28 -14.49 16.58
CA LEU A 444 8.23 -15.52 16.44
C LEU A 444 7.08 -15.17 15.48
N CYS A 445 6.74 -13.88 15.35
CA CYS A 445 5.44 -13.47 14.80
C CYS A 445 5.50 -12.48 13.63
N ALA A 446 6.61 -11.75 13.45
CA ALA A 446 6.71 -10.64 12.51
C ALA A 446 6.81 -11.05 11.02
N SER A 447 6.67 -12.34 10.67
CA SER A 447 6.72 -12.79 9.27
C SER A 447 5.38 -12.74 8.53
N CYS A 448 4.25 -12.67 9.25
CA CYS A 448 2.90 -12.91 8.68
C CYS A 448 2.16 -11.67 8.16
N HIS A 449 2.78 -10.48 8.13
CA HIS A 449 2.13 -9.26 7.66
C HIS A 449 2.39 -8.98 6.18
N LEU A 450 1.49 -8.22 5.54
CA LEU A 450 1.59 -7.89 4.12
C LEU A 450 2.82 -7.03 3.78
N SER A 451 3.30 -6.20 4.70
CA SER A 451 4.51 -5.38 4.49
C SER A 451 5.83 -6.15 4.57
N ASN A 452 5.82 -7.46 4.84
CA ASN A 452 7.05 -8.23 4.77
C ASN A 452 7.40 -8.40 3.29
N ASP A 453 8.47 -7.76 2.85
CA ASP A 453 8.82 -7.70 1.43
C ASP A 453 9.33 -9.06 0.94
N LYS A 454 8.88 -9.47 -0.24
CA LYS A 454 9.49 -10.61 -0.94
C LYS A 454 10.77 -10.16 -1.63
N ASN A 455 11.89 -10.82 -1.34
CA ASN A 455 13.20 -10.55 -1.96
C ASN A 455 13.57 -11.59 -3.04
N GLU A 456 12.87 -12.72 -3.04
CA GLU A 456 13.10 -13.86 -3.93
C GLU A 456 11.83 -14.20 -4.71
N TYR A 457 12.04 -14.74 -5.91
CA TYR A 457 10.94 -15.24 -6.72
C TYR A 457 10.45 -16.55 -6.15
N GLY A 458 9.15 -16.71 -6.03
CA GLY A 458 8.57 -17.90 -5.44
C GLY A 458 7.09 -18.03 -5.79
N ARG A 459 6.64 -19.28 -5.75
CA ARG A 459 5.23 -19.64 -5.86
C ARG A 459 4.45 -19.14 -4.64
N ILE A 460 3.15 -18.93 -4.82
CA ILE A 460 2.25 -18.79 -3.68
C ILE A 460 1.89 -20.19 -3.20
N ASP A 461 2.37 -20.55 -2.01
CA ASP A 461 2.16 -21.83 -1.35
C ASP A 461 2.03 -21.66 0.18
N GLN A 462 2.02 -22.78 0.90
CA GLN A 462 1.88 -22.85 2.36
C GLN A 462 3.00 -22.13 3.14
N LEU A 463 4.13 -21.82 2.51
CA LEU A 463 5.26 -21.10 3.11
C LEU A 463 5.33 -19.65 2.67
N SER A 464 4.63 -19.28 1.60
CA SER A 464 4.57 -17.93 1.07
C SER A 464 3.90 -16.96 2.05
N ARG A 465 4.65 -15.96 2.49
CA ARG A 465 4.16 -14.87 3.35
C ARG A 465 4.56 -13.52 2.77
N GLY A 466 3.82 -12.48 3.15
CA GLY A 466 4.10 -11.09 2.74
C GLY A 466 4.03 -10.87 1.22
N GLY A 467 4.62 -9.77 0.75
CA GLY A 467 4.68 -9.39 -0.66
C GLY A 467 3.66 -8.34 -1.09
N GLY A 468 2.99 -7.68 -0.14
CA GLY A 468 2.00 -6.63 -0.41
C GLY A 468 0.88 -7.11 -1.33
N CYS A 469 0.74 -6.45 -2.48
CA CYS A 469 -0.26 -6.79 -3.48
C CYS A 469 -0.07 -8.22 -4.04
N LEU A 470 1.17 -8.68 -4.15
CA LEU A 470 1.50 -9.99 -4.72
C LEU A 470 1.10 -11.14 -3.81
N ALA A 471 0.91 -10.90 -2.51
CA ALA A 471 0.46 -11.93 -1.57
C ALA A 471 -0.88 -12.57 -2.02
N CYS A 472 -1.74 -11.76 -2.64
CA CYS A 472 -3.08 -12.18 -3.06
C CYS A 472 -3.24 -12.29 -4.57
N HIS A 473 -2.55 -11.46 -5.36
CA HIS A 473 -2.81 -11.34 -6.79
C HIS A 473 -1.89 -12.17 -7.70
N LEU A 474 -0.76 -12.66 -7.18
CA LEU A 474 0.23 -13.39 -7.97
C LEU A 474 -0.18 -14.84 -8.18
N ASN A 475 -0.43 -15.22 -9.43
CA ASN A 475 -0.83 -16.57 -9.82
C ASN A 475 0.18 -17.16 -10.79
N HIS A 476 0.49 -18.45 -10.63
CA HIS A 476 1.37 -19.15 -11.54
C HIS A 476 0.59 -20.20 -12.33
N SER A 477 0.59 -20.10 -13.66
CA SER A 477 0.17 -21.19 -14.53
C SER A 477 1.21 -22.32 -14.51
N LYS A 478 0.90 -23.46 -15.15
CA LYS A 478 1.86 -24.57 -15.25
C LYS A 478 3.13 -24.16 -16.01
N GLU A 479 2.97 -23.35 -17.04
CA GLU A 479 4.04 -22.81 -17.88
C GLU A 479 4.90 -21.81 -17.08
N ALA A 480 4.25 -20.90 -16.33
CA ALA A 480 4.95 -19.96 -15.45
C ALA A 480 5.76 -20.69 -14.35
N LEU A 481 5.19 -21.75 -13.75
CA LEU A 481 5.91 -22.58 -12.78
C LEU A 481 7.11 -23.29 -13.41
N SER A 482 6.95 -23.85 -14.61
CA SER A 482 8.07 -24.50 -15.30
C SER A 482 9.21 -23.52 -15.59
N GLU A 483 8.90 -22.29 -16.03
CA GLU A 483 9.91 -21.26 -16.25
C GLU A 483 10.59 -20.80 -14.96
N LEU A 484 9.83 -20.69 -13.86
CA LEU A 484 10.37 -20.38 -12.54
C LEU A 484 11.32 -21.49 -12.05
N ASP A 485 10.91 -22.75 -12.17
CA ASP A 485 11.70 -23.90 -11.69
C ASP A 485 13.01 -24.05 -12.50
N LYS A 486 12.98 -23.80 -13.82
CA LYS A 486 14.20 -23.71 -14.65
C LYS A 486 15.12 -22.58 -14.20
N TYR A 487 14.56 -21.42 -13.85
CA TYR A 487 15.32 -20.27 -13.38
C TYR A 487 15.99 -20.57 -12.04
N LEU A 488 15.25 -21.12 -11.07
CA LEU A 488 15.76 -21.41 -9.72
C LEU A 488 16.76 -22.58 -9.69
N SER A 489 16.63 -23.55 -10.59
CA SER A 489 17.57 -24.67 -10.70
C SER A 489 18.88 -24.34 -11.44
N ASN A 490 19.09 -23.07 -11.83
CA ASN A 490 20.21 -22.62 -12.67
C ASN A 490 20.38 -23.44 -13.97
N GLN A 491 19.29 -24.05 -14.47
CA GLN A 491 19.30 -24.77 -15.74
C GLN A 491 19.22 -23.83 -16.95
N LYS A 492 18.99 -22.52 -16.74
CA LYS A 492 19.00 -21.52 -17.81
C LYS A 492 20.41 -21.30 -18.32
N ARG A 493 20.59 -21.37 -19.65
CA ARG A 493 21.84 -20.98 -20.29
C ARG A 493 22.03 -19.48 -20.18
N ALA A 494 23.27 -19.01 -20.14
CA ALA A 494 23.56 -17.58 -20.24
C ALA A 494 22.90 -17.00 -21.49
N GLY A 495 22.07 -15.96 -21.33
CA GLY A 495 21.32 -15.31 -22.42
C GLY A 495 19.89 -15.84 -22.64
N GLU A 496 19.45 -16.88 -21.94
CA GLU A 496 18.10 -17.43 -22.09
C GLU A 496 17.06 -16.62 -21.29
N LEU A 497 16.18 -15.90 -22.01
CA LEU A 497 15.13 -15.06 -21.43
C LEU A 497 13.88 -15.88 -21.10
N PRO A 498 13.14 -15.58 -20.02
CA PRO A 498 11.87 -16.24 -19.72
C PRO A 498 10.85 -15.96 -20.82
N GLY A 499 10.15 -16.99 -21.28
CA GLY A 499 9.06 -16.86 -22.26
C GLY A 499 7.67 -16.69 -21.63
N PHE A 500 7.51 -17.05 -20.35
CA PHE A 500 6.22 -17.04 -19.67
C PHE A 500 6.31 -16.35 -18.31
N HIS A 501 5.35 -15.49 -18.02
CA HIS A 501 5.25 -14.67 -16.83
C HIS A 501 4.07 -15.13 -15.95
N PRO A 502 4.17 -15.10 -14.61
CA PRO A 502 3.02 -15.33 -13.74
C PRO A 502 1.92 -14.27 -13.95
N SER A 503 0.65 -14.63 -13.78
CA SER A 503 -0.45 -13.67 -13.92
C SER A 503 -0.65 -12.84 -12.65
N ILE A 504 -1.11 -11.60 -12.85
CA ILE A 504 -1.58 -10.73 -11.76
C ILE A 504 -3.07 -10.49 -11.99
N ASP A 505 -3.91 -11.15 -11.20
CA ASP A 505 -5.36 -11.17 -11.45
C ASP A 505 -6.20 -11.39 -10.17
N LEU A 506 -7.51 -11.62 -10.34
CA LEU A 506 -8.48 -11.79 -9.27
C LEU A 506 -8.77 -13.27 -8.92
N LYS A 507 -7.90 -14.20 -9.32
CA LYS A 507 -7.99 -15.63 -8.99
C LYS A 507 -7.37 -15.94 -7.64
N ILE A 508 -7.91 -15.33 -6.59
CA ILE A 508 -7.42 -15.53 -5.22
C ILE A 508 -8.10 -16.78 -4.61
N THR A 509 -7.36 -17.88 -4.54
CA THR A 509 -7.79 -19.13 -3.90
C THR A 509 -7.42 -19.16 -2.41
N ASN A 510 -7.92 -20.16 -1.66
CA ASN A 510 -7.53 -20.40 -0.27
C ASN A 510 -6.01 -20.50 -0.03
N GLU A 511 -5.23 -20.91 -1.03
CA GLU A 511 -3.76 -21.03 -0.92
C GLU A 511 -3.09 -19.69 -0.63
N HIS A 512 -3.63 -18.59 -1.19
CA HIS A 512 -3.12 -17.23 -0.98
C HIS A 512 -3.29 -16.76 0.46
N CYS A 513 -4.27 -17.31 1.18
CA CYS A 513 -4.49 -17.02 2.59
C CYS A 513 -3.65 -17.95 3.49
N PHE A 514 -3.32 -19.16 3.01
CA PHE A 514 -2.80 -20.26 3.82
C PHE A 514 -1.48 -19.91 4.53
N GLY A 515 -0.49 -19.38 3.80
CA GLY A 515 0.84 -19.15 4.36
C GLY A 515 0.89 -18.21 5.57
N CYS A 516 -0.02 -17.23 5.62
CA CYS A 516 -0.16 -16.31 6.75
C CYS A 516 -1.17 -16.79 7.81
N HIS A 517 -2.22 -17.53 7.41
CA HIS A 517 -3.35 -17.88 8.28
C HIS A 517 -3.36 -19.34 8.79
N SER A 518 -2.31 -20.12 8.55
CA SER A 518 -2.18 -21.53 8.99
C SER A 518 -1.46 -21.76 10.33
N ARG A 519 -0.84 -20.73 10.93
CA ARG A 519 -0.12 -20.86 12.23
C ARG A 519 -0.98 -20.42 13.41
N SER A 520 -0.82 -19.20 13.93
CA SER A 520 -1.37 -18.82 15.25
C SER A 520 -2.88 -19.08 15.41
N GLY A 521 -3.70 -18.52 14.52
CA GLY A 521 -5.16 -18.70 14.59
C GLY A 521 -5.68 -19.99 13.94
N ARG A 522 -4.82 -20.77 13.27
CA ARG A 522 -5.19 -21.96 12.49
C ARG A 522 -6.41 -21.73 11.58
N ILE A 523 -6.58 -20.53 11.03
CA ILE A 523 -7.79 -20.13 10.31
C ILE A 523 -7.95 -20.97 9.05
N SER A 524 -6.90 -21.05 8.22
CA SER A 524 -6.95 -21.81 6.97
C SER A 524 -7.08 -23.31 7.22
N THR A 525 -6.37 -23.84 8.20
CA THR A 525 -6.39 -25.27 8.54
C THR A 525 -7.74 -25.65 9.15
N ASN A 526 -8.30 -24.85 10.07
CA ASN A 526 -9.63 -25.10 10.62
C ASN A 526 -10.71 -25.07 9.54
N TYR A 527 -10.67 -24.10 8.62
CA TYR A 527 -11.62 -24.00 7.49
C TYR A 527 -11.64 -25.27 6.64
N MET A 528 -10.46 -25.85 6.42
CA MET A 528 -10.28 -27.12 5.68
C MET A 528 -10.52 -28.37 6.52
N GLY A 529 -10.84 -28.24 7.80
CA GLY A 529 -11.09 -29.37 8.69
C GLY A 529 -9.83 -29.99 9.29
N TRP A 530 -8.72 -29.26 9.44
CA TRP A 530 -7.44 -29.80 9.92
C TRP A 530 -7.09 -29.25 11.30
N SER A 531 -6.97 -30.13 12.30
CA SER A 531 -6.60 -29.75 13.66
C SER A 531 -5.16 -30.16 13.95
N GLU A 532 -4.35 -29.20 14.40
CA GLU A 532 -2.91 -29.39 14.65
C GLU A 532 -2.69 -30.37 15.81
N ILE A 533 -1.74 -31.28 15.64
CA ILE A 533 -1.33 -32.28 16.63
C ILE A 533 0.20 -32.35 16.71
N LEU A 534 0.72 -32.89 17.80
CA LEU A 534 2.14 -33.18 17.91
C LEU A 534 2.50 -34.48 17.17
N SER A 535 3.76 -34.63 16.77
CA SER A 535 4.22 -35.80 15.99
C SER A 535 4.15 -37.12 16.76
N ASP A 536 4.28 -37.06 18.09
CA ASP A 536 4.15 -38.20 18.99
C ASP A 536 2.69 -38.61 19.26
N GLU A 537 1.72 -37.77 18.89
CA GLU A 537 0.28 -38.05 18.97
C GLU A 537 -0.28 -38.73 17.70
N LEU A 538 0.58 -39.06 16.72
CA LEU A 538 0.16 -39.68 15.47
C LEU A 538 -0.47 -41.06 15.72
N ASP A 539 -1.75 -41.17 15.36
CA ASP A 539 -2.54 -42.40 15.50
C ASP A 539 -2.73 -43.10 14.14
N SER A 540 -2.18 -44.30 13.96
CA SER A 540 -2.32 -45.06 12.71
C SER A 540 -3.77 -45.33 12.27
N THR A 541 -4.75 -45.24 13.17
CA THR A 541 -6.17 -45.46 12.87
C THR A 541 -6.86 -44.23 12.29
N LYS A 542 -6.24 -43.04 12.36
CA LYS A 542 -6.82 -41.78 11.91
C LYS A 542 -6.10 -41.22 10.70
N LYS A 543 -6.79 -40.35 9.95
CA LYS A 543 -6.21 -39.68 8.78
C LYS A 543 -5.44 -38.43 9.22
N HIS A 544 -4.23 -38.31 8.69
CA HIS A 544 -3.31 -37.23 9.00
C HIS A 544 -2.83 -36.53 7.73
N VAL A 545 -2.46 -35.25 7.86
CA VAL A 545 -1.83 -34.44 6.82
C VAL A 545 -0.59 -33.79 7.40
N GLN A 546 0.51 -33.85 6.67
CA GLN A 546 1.70 -33.06 6.95
C GLN A 546 1.79 -31.90 5.97
N ILE A 547 2.03 -30.70 6.46
CA ILE A 547 2.18 -29.48 5.64
C ILE A 547 3.66 -29.17 5.36
N LEU A 548 3.94 -28.23 4.47
CA LEU A 548 5.31 -27.94 3.98
C LEU A 548 6.30 -27.51 5.08
N ASP A 549 5.82 -26.95 6.20
CA ASP A 549 6.68 -26.57 7.34
C ASP A 549 6.95 -27.72 8.33
N GLY A 550 6.48 -28.93 8.00
CA GLY A 550 6.72 -30.16 8.75
C GLY A 550 5.69 -30.47 9.83
N ARG A 551 4.76 -29.54 10.14
CA ARG A 551 3.71 -29.75 11.16
C ARG A 551 2.67 -30.78 10.73
N PHE A 552 2.10 -31.48 11.71
CA PHE A 552 1.10 -32.53 11.50
C PHE A 552 -0.30 -32.09 11.93
N PHE A 553 -1.30 -32.59 11.21
CA PHE A 553 -2.71 -32.30 11.46
C PHE A 553 -3.54 -33.58 11.38
N GLU A 554 -4.50 -33.74 12.30
CA GLU A 554 -5.57 -34.73 12.22
C GLU A 554 -6.74 -34.17 11.40
N ILE A 555 -7.31 -34.96 10.49
CA ILE A 555 -8.49 -34.56 9.72
C ILE A 555 -9.75 -34.68 10.59
N LYS A 556 -10.47 -33.56 10.72
CA LYS A 556 -11.76 -33.36 11.40
C LYS A 556 -12.83 -32.91 10.39
N ASN A 557 -14.01 -32.54 10.90
CA ASN A 557 -15.06 -31.94 10.08
C ASN A 557 -14.65 -30.53 9.64
N ALA A 558 -14.67 -30.26 8.34
CA ALA A 558 -14.42 -28.94 7.77
C ALA A 558 -15.60 -27.99 7.98
N ASP A 559 -15.39 -26.71 7.63
CA ASP A 559 -16.46 -25.74 7.58
C ASP A 559 -17.45 -26.10 6.46
N VAL A 560 -18.75 -25.96 6.73
CA VAL A 560 -19.82 -26.26 5.77
C VAL A 560 -19.71 -25.40 4.50
N HIS A 561 -19.15 -24.19 4.59
CA HIS A 561 -18.92 -23.33 3.43
C HIS A 561 -17.74 -23.82 2.58
N TYR A 562 -16.68 -24.33 3.24
CA TYR A 562 -15.57 -24.96 2.54
C TYR A 562 -16.03 -26.22 1.80
N ASP A 563 -16.80 -27.08 2.47
CA ASP A 563 -17.38 -28.30 1.86
C ASP A 563 -18.31 -27.96 0.67
N ALA A 564 -19.00 -26.82 0.73
CA ALA A 564 -19.83 -26.33 -0.37
C ALA A 564 -19.00 -25.81 -1.57
N GLY A 565 -17.70 -25.58 -1.39
CA GLY A 565 -16.77 -25.11 -2.42
C GLY A 565 -16.59 -23.58 -2.46
N MET A 566 -16.79 -22.91 -1.32
CA MET A 566 -16.47 -21.48 -1.16
C MET A 566 -14.97 -21.31 -0.83
N ASP A 567 -14.38 -20.26 -1.38
CA ASP A 567 -13.06 -19.78 -1.01
C ASP A 567 -13.16 -18.68 0.06
N CYS A 568 -12.07 -18.36 0.75
CA CYS A 568 -12.02 -17.30 1.76
C CYS A 568 -12.58 -15.97 1.23
N ILE A 569 -12.33 -15.66 -0.04
CA ILE A 569 -12.80 -14.44 -0.70
C ILE A 569 -14.31 -14.43 -0.98
N ASP A 570 -15.03 -15.55 -0.89
CA ASP A 570 -16.49 -15.54 -0.97
C ASP A 570 -17.12 -14.92 0.28
N CYS A 571 -16.46 -15.09 1.43
CA CYS A 571 -16.83 -14.50 2.72
C CYS A 571 -16.02 -13.26 3.11
N HIS A 572 -15.08 -12.82 2.27
CA HIS A 572 -14.27 -11.63 2.50
C HIS A 572 -14.14 -10.74 1.27
N ASN A 573 -14.35 -9.43 1.43
CA ASN A 573 -14.29 -8.46 0.33
C ASN A 573 -13.04 -7.57 0.38
N SER A 574 -12.83 -6.74 -0.64
CA SER A 574 -11.69 -5.83 -0.73
C SER A 574 -11.66 -4.77 0.38
N PHE A 575 -12.80 -4.32 0.90
CA PHE A 575 -12.85 -3.35 2.01
C PHE A 575 -12.46 -3.96 3.36
N GLU A 576 -12.55 -5.29 3.50
CA GLU A 576 -12.02 -6.01 4.66
C GLU A 576 -10.56 -6.40 4.45
N LEU A 577 -10.21 -6.90 3.27
CA LEU A 577 -8.86 -7.42 3.02
C LEU A 577 -7.86 -6.29 2.73
N MET A 578 -8.16 -5.43 1.77
CA MET A 578 -7.33 -4.27 1.45
C MET A 578 -7.57 -3.10 2.42
N GLY A 579 -8.53 -3.22 3.35
CA GLY A 579 -8.95 -2.16 4.25
C GLY A 579 -9.86 -1.12 3.59
N ASP A 580 -10.43 -0.22 4.37
CA ASP A 580 -11.29 0.88 3.89
C ASP A 580 -10.64 2.27 4.08
N GLY A 581 -9.36 2.29 4.41
CA GLY A 581 -8.58 3.50 4.68
C GLY A 581 -8.49 3.86 6.16
N SER A 582 -9.38 3.31 7.00
CA SER A 582 -9.36 3.51 8.44
C SER A 582 -8.30 2.64 9.12
N LEU A 583 -7.74 3.14 10.21
CA LEU A 583 -6.92 2.34 11.12
C LEU A 583 -7.82 1.68 12.16
N TYR A 584 -7.55 0.41 12.44
CA TYR A 584 -8.26 -0.39 13.43
C TYR A 584 -7.29 -0.91 14.48
N SER A 585 -7.71 -0.90 15.74
CA SER A 585 -6.92 -1.50 16.82
C SER A 585 -7.06 -3.02 16.77
N HIS A 586 -8.20 -3.52 16.28
CA HIS A 586 -8.56 -4.92 16.34
C HIS A 586 -9.22 -5.45 15.06
N LYS A 587 -8.98 -6.72 14.71
CA LYS A 587 -9.45 -7.31 13.44
C LYS A 587 -10.98 -7.32 13.25
N ASP A 588 -11.74 -7.56 14.31
CA ASP A 588 -13.20 -7.62 14.31
C ASP A 588 -13.88 -6.27 14.07
N GLU A 589 -13.15 -5.16 14.24
CA GLU A 589 -13.61 -3.82 13.90
C GLU A 589 -13.57 -3.56 12.39
N GLN A 590 -12.64 -4.23 11.68
CA GLN A 590 -12.48 -4.13 10.23
C GLN A 590 -13.43 -5.08 9.47
N ILE A 591 -13.86 -6.18 10.09
CA ILE A 591 -14.77 -7.17 9.49
C ILE A 591 -16.20 -6.60 9.41
N LYS A 592 -16.72 -6.53 8.19
CA LYS A 592 -18.05 -6.04 7.81
C LYS A 592 -19.04 -7.17 7.56
N ILE A 593 -18.58 -8.34 7.09
CA ILE A 593 -19.43 -9.48 6.73
C ILE A 593 -20.07 -10.13 7.96
N ARG A 594 -21.34 -10.54 7.81
CA ARG A 594 -22.17 -11.18 8.83
C ARG A 594 -22.94 -12.37 8.27
N CYS A 595 -23.16 -13.40 9.09
CA CYS A 595 -23.95 -14.57 8.71
C CYS A 595 -25.38 -14.16 8.31
N GLU A 596 -25.92 -13.16 9.01
CA GLU A 596 -27.27 -12.64 8.83
C GLU A 596 -27.47 -11.97 7.46
N ASP A 597 -26.40 -11.52 6.80
CA ASP A 597 -26.49 -10.93 5.45
C ASP A 597 -27.01 -11.97 4.43
N CYS A 598 -26.61 -13.23 4.56
CA CYS A 598 -26.96 -14.32 3.63
C CYS A 598 -28.02 -15.29 4.17
N HIS A 599 -28.17 -15.40 5.49
CA HIS A 599 -29.06 -16.39 6.11
C HIS A 599 -30.35 -15.81 6.71
N SER A 600 -30.48 -14.48 6.85
CA SER A 600 -31.71 -13.87 7.40
C SER A 600 -32.93 -14.11 6.51
N ASP A 601 -34.14 -13.88 7.04
CA ASP A 601 -35.37 -13.94 6.22
C ASP A 601 -35.47 -12.75 5.26
N GLN A 602 -34.95 -11.59 5.67
CA GLN A 602 -35.02 -10.33 4.93
C GLN A 602 -33.64 -9.98 4.35
N ILE A 603 -33.18 -10.77 3.39
CA ILE A 603 -31.96 -10.46 2.63
C ILE A 603 -32.26 -9.26 1.73
N LYS A 604 -31.38 -8.27 1.80
CA LYS A 604 -31.42 -7.09 0.95
C LYS A 604 -30.50 -7.29 -0.24
N PHE A 605 -30.93 -6.77 -1.38
CA PHE A 605 -30.23 -6.90 -2.63
C PHE A 605 -30.00 -5.54 -3.28
N LEU A 606 -28.88 -5.40 -3.98
CA LEU A 606 -28.60 -4.30 -4.89
C LEU A 606 -28.47 -4.83 -6.31
N ARG A 607 -28.89 -4.01 -7.27
CA ARG A 607 -28.57 -4.18 -8.69
C ARG A 607 -27.17 -3.64 -8.97
N TYR A 608 -26.58 -4.05 -10.08
CA TYR A 608 -25.24 -3.64 -10.48
C TYR A 608 -25.01 -2.12 -10.45
N ASN A 609 -25.99 -1.33 -10.92
CA ASN A 609 -25.91 0.13 -10.96
C ASN A 609 -26.07 0.82 -9.59
N GLU A 610 -26.49 0.10 -8.55
CA GLU A 610 -26.64 0.62 -7.18
C GLU A 610 -25.41 0.33 -6.31
N LEU A 611 -24.52 -0.55 -6.78
CA LEU A 611 -23.27 -0.90 -6.13
C LEU A 611 -22.29 0.27 -6.11
N ASP A 612 -21.35 0.23 -5.16
CA ASP A 612 -20.18 1.12 -5.22
C ASP A 612 -19.29 0.84 -6.44
N TYR A 613 -18.50 1.85 -6.82
CA TYR A 613 -17.64 1.81 -8.01
C TYR A 613 -16.61 0.67 -8.00
N GLU A 614 -16.03 0.34 -6.84
CA GLU A 614 -15.01 -0.71 -6.76
C GLU A 614 -15.64 -2.09 -6.94
N THR A 615 -16.78 -2.35 -6.31
CA THR A 615 -17.52 -3.60 -6.49
C THR A 615 -17.94 -3.78 -7.96
N GLN A 616 -18.44 -2.72 -8.61
CA GLN A 616 -18.73 -2.75 -10.06
C GLN A 616 -17.49 -3.10 -10.89
N LYS A 617 -16.35 -2.45 -10.61
CA LYS A 617 -15.08 -2.71 -11.30
C LYS A 617 -14.63 -4.15 -11.10
N VAL A 618 -14.67 -4.69 -9.88
CA VAL A 618 -14.30 -6.08 -9.58
C VAL A 618 -15.17 -7.06 -10.36
N LEU A 619 -16.48 -6.85 -10.42
CA LEU A 619 -17.40 -7.70 -11.18
C LEU A 619 -17.10 -7.68 -12.68
N LYS A 620 -16.80 -6.50 -13.23
CA LYS A 620 -16.38 -6.33 -14.64
C LYS A 620 -15.07 -7.06 -14.92
N LEU A 621 -14.08 -6.94 -14.04
CA LEU A 621 -12.78 -7.62 -14.17
C LEU A 621 -12.90 -9.14 -14.11
N ARG A 622 -13.87 -9.67 -13.34
CA ARG A 622 -14.19 -11.10 -13.30
C ARG A 622 -14.95 -11.62 -14.54
N ASN A 623 -15.33 -10.72 -15.46
CA ASN A 623 -16.03 -11.05 -16.70
C ASN A 623 -17.32 -11.85 -16.48
N TYR A 624 -18.10 -11.50 -15.45
CA TYR A 624 -19.40 -12.14 -15.22
C TYR A 624 -20.45 -11.65 -16.22
N VAL A 625 -21.31 -12.57 -16.67
CA VAL A 625 -22.54 -12.23 -17.38
C VAL A 625 -23.60 -11.87 -16.34
N LEU A 626 -23.90 -10.57 -16.22
CA LEU A 626 -24.72 -10.03 -15.12
C LEU A 626 -26.21 -9.88 -15.44
N HIS A 627 -26.71 -10.50 -16.52
CA HIS A 627 -28.14 -10.40 -16.85
C HIS A 627 -29.00 -10.89 -15.67
N ASP A 628 -29.87 -10.02 -15.18
CA ASP A 628 -30.79 -10.22 -14.05
C ASP A 628 -30.16 -10.61 -12.70
N SER A 629 -28.84 -10.49 -12.57
CA SER A 629 -28.14 -10.77 -11.32
C SER A 629 -28.30 -9.63 -10.31
N VAL A 630 -28.49 -10.01 -9.05
CA VAL A 630 -28.48 -9.09 -7.90
C VAL A 630 -27.34 -9.45 -6.94
N PHE A 631 -27.10 -8.59 -5.95
CA PHE A 631 -25.97 -8.73 -5.01
C PHE A 631 -26.43 -8.50 -3.58
N ILE A 632 -25.98 -9.34 -2.65
CA ILE A 632 -26.36 -9.26 -1.23
C ILE A 632 -25.67 -8.05 -0.59
N THR A 633 -26.42 -7.22 0.11
CA THR A 633 -25.87 -6.02 0.78
C THR A 633 -25.18 -6.35 2.09
N LEU A 634 -24.14 -5.58 2.42
CA LEU A 634 -23.52 -5.58 3.74
C LEU A 634 -24.27 -4.61 4.65
N GLY A 635 -25.12 -5.14 5.52
CA GLY A 635 -26.00 -4.34 6.38
C GLY A 635 -26.88 -3.37 5.59
N ASN A 636 -26.86 -2.08 5.95
CA ASN A 636 -27.62 -1.00 5.30
C ASN A 636 -26.75 -0.10 4.40
N SER A 637 -25.58 -0.57 3.97
CA SER A 637 -24.66 0.21 3.13
C SER A 637 -24.88 -0.04 1.63
N ARG A 638 -24.19 0.74 0.77
CA ARG A 638 -24.08 0.44 -0.67
C ARG A 638 -23.03 -0.64 -1.00
N LEU A 639 -22.32 -1.15 0.02
CA LEU A 639 -21.35 -2.22 -0.16
C LEU A 639 -22.08 -3.56 -0.22
N ALA A 640 -21.60 -4.46 -1.06
CA ALA A 640 -22.22 -5.76 -1.29
C ALA A 640 -21.17 -6.87 -1.41
N TYR A 641 -21.64 -8.11 -1.32
CA TYR A 641 -20.87 -9.26 -1.78
C TYR A 641 -20.69 -9.15 -3.30
N SER A 642 -19.45 -9.26 -3.78
CA SER A 642 -19.13 -9.32 -5.22
C SER A 642 -19.39 -10.71 -5.83
N ASN A 643 -20.41 -11.40 -5.33
CA ASN A 643 -20.88 -12.69 -5.81
C ASN A 643 -22.23 -12.50 -6.48
N PRO A 644 -22.40 -12.91 -7.75
CA PRO A 644 -23.70 -12.85 -8.42
C PRO A 644 -24.73 -13.73 -7.72
N VAL A 645 -25.95 -13.21 -7.58
CA VAL A 645 -27.09 -13.91 -7.01
C VAL A 645 -28.25 -13.96 -7.99
N GLU A 646 -28.81 -15.16 -8.17
CA GLU A 646 -30.02 -15.43 -8.96
C GLU A 646 -31.17 -15.80 -8.02
N ILE A 647 -32.35 -15.23 -8.27
CA ILE A 647 -33.59 -15.58 -7.56
C ILE A 647 -34.50 -16.35 -8.52
N LYS A 648 -34.82 -17.60 -8.20
CA LYS A 648 -35.67 -18.48 -9.02
C LYS A 648 -36.65 -19.25 -8.12
N ASN A 649 -37.95 -19.16 -8.40
CA ASN A 649 -39.00 -19.87 -7.67
C ASN A 649 -38.86 -19.72 -6.13
N ASP A 650 -38.72 -18.47 -5.65
CA ASP A 650 -38.48 -18.11 -4.24
C ASP A 650 -37.20 -18.67 -3.59
N LYS A 651 -36.35 -19.36 -4.36
CA LYS A 651 -35.02 -19.79 -3.94
C LYS A 651 -33.96 -18.79 -4.39
N ILE A 652 -32.92 -18.65 -3.57
CA ILE A 652 -31.80 -17.77 -3.84
C ILE A 652 -30.55 -18.62 -4.09
N PHE A 653 -29.91 -18.38 -5.22
CA PHE A 653 -28.69 -19.06 -5.63
C PHE A 653 -27.52 -18.07 -5.66
N PHE A 654 -26.52 -18.34 -4.84
CA PHE A 654 -25.27 -17.59 -4.73
C PHE A 654 -24.18 -18.25 -5.58
N THR A 655 -23.49 -17.49 -6.43
CA THR A 655 -22.42 -18.02 -7.28
C THR A 655 -21.05 -17.72 -6.67
N THR A 656 -20.23 -18.76 -6.45
CA THR A 656 -18.87 -18.63 -5.89
C THR A 656 -17.90 -17.94 -6.87
N LYS A 657 -16.89 -17.24 -6.33
CA LYS A 657 -16.00 -16.36 -7.09
C LYS A 657 -14.99 -17.06 -8.00
N ILE A 658 -14.51 -18.23 -7.58
CA ILE A 658 -13.44 -18.96 -8.29
C ILE A 658 -14.02 -20.19 -9.00
N SER A 659 -14.78 -21.01 -8.28
CA SER A 659 -15.32 -22.26 -8.80
C SER A 659 -16.61 -22.09 -9.63
N SER A 660 -17.21 -20.89 -9.62
CA SER A 660 -18.47 -20.57 -10.31
C SER A 660 -19.63 -21.53 -9.98
N ARG A 661 -19.58 -22.16 -8.80
CA ARG A 661 -20.62 -23.06 -8.30
C ARG A 661 -21.81 -22.25 -7.84
N LYS A 662 -23.01 -22.70 -8.21
CA LYS A 662 -24.28 -22.13 -7.72
C LYS A 662 -24.70 -22.84 -6.44
N LEU A 663 -24.79 -22.10 -5.34
CA LEU A 663 -25.13 -22.59 -4.01
C LEU A 663 -26.50 -22.06 -3.59
N GLU A 664 -27.42 -22.94 -3.19
CA GLU A 664 -28.71 -22.53 -2.63
C GLU A 664 -28.52 -21.96 -1.22
N LEU A 665 -28.90 -20.70 -1.02
CA LEU A 665 -28.87 -20.06 0.30
C LEU A 665 -30.02 -20.57 1.16
N ARG A 666 -29.67 -21.10 2.34
CA ARG A 666 -30.65 -21.56 3.33
C ARG A 666 -30.96 -20.46 4.33
N ARG A 667 -32.26 -20.26 4.60
CA ARG A 667 -32.74 -19.30 5.60
C ARG A 667 -32.58 -19.84 7.03
N LEU A 668 -32.54 -18.93 8.00
CA LEU A 668 -32.56 -19.25 9.42
C LEU A 668 -33.79 -20.08 9.77
N SER A 669 -33.57 -21.13 10.55
CA SER A 669 -34.64 -21.98 11.05
C SER A 669 -35.50 -21.25 12.09
N LYS A 670 -36.68 -21.79 12.41
CA LYS A 670 -37.59 -21.18 13.40
C LYS A 670 -36.95 -21.14 14.79
N GLU A 671 -36.14 -22.14 15.11
CA GLU A 671 -35.44 -22.29 16.38
C GLU A 671 -34.45 -21.14 16.63
N CYS A 672 -33.82 -20.61 15.57
CA CYS A 672 -32.92 -19.44 15.65
C CYS A 672 -33.63 -18.16 16.10
N LYS A 673 -34.97 -18.10 15.97
CA LYS A 673 -35.79 -16.90 16.25
C LYS A 673 -36.43 -16.95 17.64
N LEU A 674 -36.18 -18.01 18.41
CA LEU A 674 -36.77 -18.19 19.73
C LEU A 674 -36.13 -17.27 20.79
N PRO A 675 -36.91 -16.76 21.77
CA PRO A 675 -36.42 -15.78 22.74
C PRO A 675 -35.25 -16.25 23.63
N ALA A 676 -35.19 -17.53 24.02
CA ALA A 676 -34.24 -18.03 25.02
C ALA A 676 -32.76 -17.83 24.67
N HIS A 677 -32.44 -17.74 23.39
CA HIS A 677 -31.06 -17.62 22.90
C HIS A 677 -30.81 -16.39 22.02
N LYS A 678 -31.68 -15.37 22.09
CA LYS A 678 -31.56 -14.16 21.24
C LYS A 678 -30.22 -13.41 21.39
N ASN A 679 -29.52 -13.59 22.51
CA ASN A 679 -28.23 -12.96 22.78
C ASN A 679 -27.04 -13.81 22.28
N LEU A 680 -27.25 -15.05 21.82
CA LEU A 680 -26.18 -15.87 21.26
C LEU A 680 -25.81 -15.38 19.85
N SER A 681 -24.52 -15.45 19.52
CA SER A 681 -24.07 -15.37 18.13
C SER A 681 -24.33 -16.67 17.37
N CYS A 682 -24.48 -16.59 16.05
CA CYS A 682 -24.62 -17.79 15.20
C CYS A 682 -23.48 -18.79 15.44
N GLN A 683 -22.23 -18.30 15.54
CA GLN A 683 -21.07 -19.15 15.79
C GLN A 683 -21.07 -19.84 17.17
N SER A 684 -21.71 -19.25 18.19
CA SER A 684 -21.86 -19.91 19.50
C SER A 684 -22.61 -21.24 19.37
N CYS A 685 -23.56 -21.30 18.44
CA CYS A 685 -24.37 -22.48 18.17
C CYS A 685 -23.75 -23.39 17.11
N HIS A 686 -23.13 -22.83 16.07
CA HIS A 686 -22.73 -23.58 14.88
C HIS A 686 -21.24 -23.97 14.80
N THR A 687 -20.40 -23.48 15.72
CA THR A 687 -19.00 -23.96 15.82
C THR A 687 -18.97 -25.42 16.26
N SER A 688 -18.40 -26.30 15.43
CA SER A 688 -18.25 -27.70 15.80
C SER A 688 -17.07 -27.96 16.72
N TRP A 689 -15.95 -27.25 16.53
CA TRP A 689 -14.74 -27.43 17.33
C TRP A 689 -13.78 -26.24 17.15
N VAL A 690 -12.80 -26.09 18.04
CA VAL A 690 -11.69 -25.14 17.95
C VAL A 690 -10.38 -25.84 18.30
N THR A 691 -9.29 -25.42 17.67
CA THR A 691 -7.93 -25.79 18.07
C THR A 691 -7.38 -24.73 19.03
N TYR A 692 -6.81 -25.13 20.16
CA TYR A 692 -6.12 -24.24 21.09
C TYR A 692 -4.99 -24.95 21.83
N CYS A 693 -4.09 -24.16 22.42
CA CYS A 693 -2.99 -24.64 23.25
C CYS A 693 -3.22 -24.15 24.68
N VAL A 694 -2.92 -25.00 25.67
CA VAL A 694 -3.13 -24.66 27.10
C VAL A 694 -1.86 -24.31 27.86
N ASN A 695 -0.71 -24.62 27.27
CA ASN A 695 0.60 -24.21 27.76
C ASN A 695 1.42 -23.75 26.56
N CYS A 696 1.70 -22.45 26.46
CA CYS A 696 2.72 -21.94 25.55
C CYS A 696 3.84 -21.41 26.46
N HIS A 697 5.02 -22.00 26.36
CA HIS A 697 6.19 -21.53 27.10
C HIS A 697 7.14 -20.86 26.13
N THR A 698 7.32 -19.56 26.30
CA THR A 698 8.28 -18.79 25.52
C THR A 698 9.42 -18.34 26.42
N TYR A 699 10.65 -18.62 26.01
CA TYR A 699 11.83 -18.22 26.77
C TYR A 699 12.88 -17.62 25.85
N TYR A 700 13.65 -16.70 26.40
CA TYR A 700 14.77 -16.09 25.69
C TYR A 700 16.06 -16.85 26.00
N ASP A 701 16.79 -17.25 24.96
CA ASP A 701 18.11 -17.84 25.05
C ASP A 701 19.11 -16.96 24.28
N LYS A 702 20.03 -16.32 25.00
CA LYS A 702 21.07 -15.46 24.42
C LYS A 702 22.15 -16.20 23.64
N ASN A 703 22.34 -17.49 23.91
CA ASN A 703 23.44 -18.28 23.34
C ASN A 703 23.00 -19.00 22.06
N LYS A 704 21.70 -19.02 21.77
CA LYS A 704 21.15 -19.64 20.56
C LYS A 704 21.11 -18.63 19.43
N GLU A 705 21.49 -19.05 18.23
CA GLU A 705 21.27 -18.26 17.02
C GLU A 705 19.76 -18.10 16.78
N GLY A 706 19.35 -16.88 16.50
CA GLY A 706 17.98 -16.49 16.19
C GLY A 706 17.84 -15.93 14.78
N TYR A 707 16.62 -15.55 14.45
CA TYR A 707 16.31 -14.90 13.18
C TYR A 707 15.29 -13.79 13.42
N ASP A 708 15.61 -12.58 12.97
CA ASP A 708 14.68 -11.46 12.97
C ASP A 708 13.76 -11.58 11.76
N LEU A 709 12.50 -11.95 11.99
CA LEU A 709 11.48 -12.14 10.97
C LEU A 709 10.98 -10.84 10.34
N LEU A 710 11.27 -9.67 10.94
CA LEU A 710 10.92 -8.38 10.35
C LEU A 710 12.01 -7.90 9.39
N GLU A 711 13.28 -8.07 9.78
CA GLU A 711 14.44 -7.65 8.98
C GLU A 711 14.99 -8.77 8.08
N ASN A 712 14.49 -10.00 8.23
CA ASN A 712 14.92 -11.20 7.52
C ASN A 712 16.44 -11.44 7.61
N LYS A 713 16.98 -11.38 8.84
CA LYS A 713 18.41 -11.59 9.09
C LYS A 713 18.68 -12.45 10.33
N PRO A 714 19.78 -13.21 10.37
CA PRO A 714 20.22 -13.89 11.57
C PRO A 714 20.52 -12.92 12.72
N THR A 715 20.28 -13.36 13.97
CA THR A 715 20.56 -12.60 15.19
C THR A 715 21.26 -13.48 16.23
N SER A 716 22.04 -12.86 17.12
CA SER A 716 22.53 -13.54 18.33
C SER A 716 21.47 -13.46 19.41
N GLY A 717 21.10 -14.60 19.98
CA GLY A 717 20.00 -14.69 20.93
C GLY A 717 18.64 -14.81 20.24
N SER A 718 17.77 -15.65 20.80
CA SER A 718 16.47 -15.94 20.22
C SER A 718 15.41 -16.21 21.27
N TRP A 719 14.19 -15.74 21.01
CA TRP A 719 13.00 -16.25 21.68
C TRP A 719 12.63 -17.59 21.07
N ASN A 720 12.45 -18.59 21.94
CA ASN A 720 12.04 -19.92 21.58
C ASN A 720 10.65 -20.19 22.12
N GLU A 721 9.87 -20.93 21.35
CA GLU A 721 8.54 -21.41 21.74
C GLU A 721 8.63 -22.92 21.96
N GLU A 722 8.28 -23.37 23.17
CA GLU A 722 7.95 -24.76 23.45
C GLU A 722 6.43 -24.90 23.36
N ALA A 723 5.97 -25.59 22.32
CA ALA A 723 4.56 -25.92 22.16
C ALA A 723 4.15 -26.91 23.26
N GLY A 724 3.10 -26.57 24.00
CA GLY A 724 2.39 -27.54 24.85
C GLY A 724 1.29 -28.25 24.09
N ASP A 725 0.51 -29.04 24.83
CA ASP A 725 -0.54 -29.89 24.28
C ASP A 725 -1.55 -29.08 23.42
N PHE A 726 -1.76 -29.55 22.19
CA PHE A 726 -2.82 -29.06 21.31
C PHE A 726 -4.13 -29.79 21.63
N HIS A 727 -5.23 -29.05 21.62
CA HIS A 727 -6.55 -29.61 21.90
C HIS A 727 -7.58 -29.22 20.86
N THR A 728 -8.44 -30.18 20.53
CA THR A 728 -9.60 -30.02 19.67
C THR A 728 -10.88 -30.22 20.47
N ASP A 729 -11.56 -29.14 20.85
CA ASP A 729 -12.77 -29.22 21.68
C ASP A 729 -13.76 -28.10 21.34
N TYR A 730 -14.83 -27.96 22.13
CA TYR A 730 -15.72 -26.82 22.04
C TYR A 730 -15.09 -25.54 22.62
N PRO A 731 -15.38 -24.37 22.03
CA PRO A 731 -14.93 -23.10 22.59
C PRO A 731 -15.66 -22.77 23.89
N ALA A 732 -14.98 -22.00 24.74
CA ALA A 732 -15.60 -21.33 25.87
C ALA A 732 -16.57 -20.25 25.38
N LEU A 733 -17.61 -19.98 26.17
CA LEU A 733 -18.58 -18.91 25.92
C LEU A 733 -18.27 -17.71 26.81
N GLY A 734 -18.44 -16.52 26.27
CA GLY A 734 -18.24 -15.26 26.99
C GLY A 734 -19.08 -14.15 26.40
N VAL A 735 -19.06 -13.00 27.05
CA VAL A 735 -19.85 -11.82 26.70
C VAL A 735 -18.99 -10.82 25.93
N VAL A 736 -19.53 -10.28 24.85
CA VAL A 736 -19.02 -9.09 24.17
C VAL A 736 -20.06 -7.99 24.32
N LYS A 737 -19.65 -6.87 24.91
CA LYS A 737 -20.45 -5.65 25.01
C LYS A 737 -20.24 -4.83 23.74
N GLN A 738 -21.33 -4.59 23.02
CA GLN A 738 -21.36 -3.75 21.83
C GLN A 738 -21.34 -2.28 22.22
N LYS A 739 -21.00 -1.40 21.26
CA LYS A 739 -20.92 0.05 21.47
C LYS A 739 -22.25 0.67 21.92
N ASP A 740 -23.37 0.07 21.53
CA ASP A 740 -24.73 0.47 21.94
C ASP A 740 -25.16 -0.09 23.31
N GLY A 741 -24.25 -0.75 24.02
CA GLY A 741 -24.49 -1.34 25.33
C GLY A 741 -25.12 -2.73 25.33
N ARG A 742 -25.52 -3.27 24.17
CA ARG A 742 -26.06 -4.63 24.08
C ARG A 742 -24.98 -5.67 24.33
N GLU A 743 -25.37 -6.77 24.96
CA GLU A 743 -24.49 -7.91 25.23
C GLU A 743 -24.78 -9.04 24.23
N LYS A 744 -23.72 -9.56 23.61
CA LYS A 744 -23.78 -10.73 22.73
C LYS A 744 -22.85 -11.82 23.28
N ILE A 745 -23.35 -13.04 23.40
CA ILE A 745 -22.57 -14.19 23.86
C ILE A 745 -21.93 -14.87 22.64
N THR A 746 -20.61 -15.01 22.68
CA THR A 746 -19.79 -15.54 21.57
C THR A 746 -18.73 -16.52 22.07
N THR A 747 -18.00 -17.10 21.13
CA THR A 747 -16.92 -18.07 21.32
C THR A 747 -15.58 -17.42 21.65
N PHE A 748 -14.88 -18.03 22.60
CA PHE A 748 -13.55 -17.65 23.07
C PHE A 748 -12.65 -18.87 23.14
N ILE A 749 -11.35 -18.64 22.92
CA ILE A 749 -10.29 -19.61 23.12
C ILE A 749 -9.17 -18.99 23.95
N PRO A 750 -8.31 -19.81 24.58
CA PRO A 750 -7.04 -19.34 25.09
C PRO A 750 -6.27 -18.61 23.99
N GLY A 751 -6.02 -17.32 24.20
CA GLY A 751 -5.17 -16.52 23.31
C GLY A 751 -3.71 -16.66 23.71
N MET A 752 -3.42 -16.43 24.99
CA MET A 752 -2.11 -16.58 25.60
C MET A 752 -2.27 -17.08 27.04
N ILE A 753 -1.96 -18.35 27.28
CA ILE A 753 -1.64 -18.86 28.62
C ILE A 753 -0.12 -19.00 28.64
N LEU A 754 0.53 -17.87 28.91
CA LEU A 754 1.94 -17.67 28.63
C LEU A 754 2.73 -17.65 29.93
N LYS A 755 3.79 -18.45 29.96
CA LYS A 755 4.90 -18.27 30.89
C LYS A 755 6.06 -17.66 30.11
N THR A 756 6.59 -16.54 30.59
CA THR A 756 7.77 -15.90 30.00
C THR A 756 8.91 -15.88 31.01
N SER A 757 10.12 -16.30 30.63
CA SER A 757 11.32 -16.15 31.47
C SER A 757 12.45 -15.42 30.74
N SER A 758 13.13 -14.53 31.46
CA SER A 758 14.31 -13.79 30.99
C SER A 758 15.57 -14.38 31.60
N GLU A 759 16.30 -15.24 30.86
CA GLU A 759 17.60 -15.87 31.15
C GLU A 759 17.79 -16.63 32.50
N LYS A 760 16.99 -16.35 33.54
CA LYS A 760 16.97 -17.04 34.83
C LYS A 760 15.66 -17.80 34.94
N LYS A 761 15.74 -19.13 34.87
CA LYS A 761 14.62 -20.09 35.04
C LYS A 761 13.76 -19.87 36.31
N SER A 762 14.20 -19.06 37.27
CA SER A 762 13.53 -18.83 38.56
C SER A 762 12.58 -17.63 38.63
N GLN A 763 12.53 -16.73 37.63
CA GLN A 763 11.55 -15.64 37.57
C GLN A 763 10.75 -15.72 36.26
N PHE A 764 9.54 -16.26 36.33
CA PHE A 764 8.60 -16.28 35.21
C PHE A 764 7.42 -15.35 35.44
N LYS A 765 7.01 -14.59 34.42
CA LYS A 765 5.71 -13.92 34.42
C LYS A 765 4.67 -14.87 33.84
N PHE A 766 3.53 -15.00 34.52
CA PHE A 766 2.40 -15.78 34.05
C PHE A 766 1.23 -14.84 33.73
N LYS A 767 0.68 -14.96 32.52
CA LYS A 767 -0.53 -14.25 32.11
C LYS A 767 -1.48 -15.26 31.47
N ARG A 768 -2.77 -15.14 31.82
CA ARG A 768 -3.87 -15.95 31.27
C ARG A 768 -4.85 -15.04 30.55
N ILE A 769 -4.91 -15.17 29.24
CA ILE A 769 -5.66 -14.26 28.38
C ILE A 769 -6.48 -15.09 27.40
N TYR A 770 -7.78 -14.83 27.37
CA TYR A 770 -8.68 -15.36 26.34
C TYR A 770 -8.98 -14.28 25.31
N ALA A 771 -9.16 -14.72 24.07
CA ALA A 771 -9.48 -13.85 22.95
C ALA A 771 -10.75 -14.32 22.23
N PRO A 772 -11.57 -13.40 21.70
CA PRO A 772 -12.69 -13.76 20.85
C PRO A 772 -12.17 -14.47 19.61
N ALA A 773 -12.77 -15.60 19.27
CA ALA A 773 -12.33 -16.42 18.16
C ALA A 773 -13.50 -16.82 17.26
N PHE A 774 -13.32 -16.57 15.96
CA PHE A 774 -14.13 -17.18 14.91
C PHE A 774 -13.44 -18.46 14.47
N SER A 775 -14.10 -19.60 14.70
CA SER A 775 -13.49 -20.92 14.60
C SER A 775 -13.14 -21.34 13.18
N HIS A 776 -13.92 -20.88 12.19
CA HIS A 776 -13.92 -21.39 10.82
C HIS A 776 -14.18 -22.90 10.77
N THR A 777 -15.06 -23.39 11.65
CA THR A 777 -15.53 -24.79 11.69
C THR A 777 -17.04 -24.81 11.80
N ILE A 778 -17.70 -23.93 11.06
CA ILE A 778 -19.15 -23.76 11.11
C ILE A 778 -19.80 -24.99 10.48
N THR A 779 -20.78 -25.57 11.17
CA THR A 779 -21.52 -26.72 10.69
C THR A 779 -23.01 -26.45 10.63
N ARG A 780 -23.71 -27.19 9.76
CA ARG A 780 -25.16 -27.05 9.58
C ARG A 780 -25.95 -27.36 10.86
N LYS A 781 -25.52 -28.36 11.63
CA LYS A 781 -26.19 -28.78 12.87
C LYS A 781 -25.66 -27.94 14.03
N SER A 782 -26.55 -27.36 14.82
CA SER A 782 -26.14 -26.67 16.04
C SER A 782 -25.64 -27.65 17.10
N ARG A 783 -24.85 -27.12 18.03
CA ARG A 783 -24.48 -27.75 19.30
C ARG A 783 -25.70 -28.27 20.07
N SER A 784 -25.51 -29.35 20.82
CA SER A 784 -26.56 -29.88 21.71
C SER A 784 -26.72 -28.99 22.94
N CYS A 785 -27.88 -29.07 23.61
CA CYS A 785 -28.14 -28.33 24.84
C CYS A 785 -27.10 -28.67 25.92
N GLU A 786 -26.78 -29.95 26.09
CA GLU A 786 -25.83 -30.48 27.07
C GLU A 786 -24.42 -29.92 26.84
N SER A 787 -24.01 -29.77 25.58
CA SER A 787 -22.69 -29.24 25.23
C SER A 787 -22.45 -27.78 25.67
N CYS A 788 -23.51 -27.05 26.05
CA CYS A 788 -23.43 -25.69 26.58
C CYS A 788 -23.87 -25.62 28.06
N HIS A 789 -24.92 -26.36 28.43
CA HIS A 789 -25.56 -26.27 29.74
C HIS A 789 -24.98 -27.25 30.79
N GLN A 790 -24.28 -28.30 30.35
CA GLN A 790 -23.66 -29.31 31.21
C GLN A 790 -22.16 -29.47 30.92
N ASN A 791 -21.56 -28.60 30.11
CA ASN A 791 -20.15 -28.65 29.76
C ASN A 791 -19.37 -27.57 30.53
N PRO A 792 -18.45 -27.94 31.45
CA PRO A 792 -17.66 -26.97 32.20
C PRO A 792 -16.73 -26.13 31.31
N LEU A 793 -16.21 -26.70 30.21
CA LEU A 793 -15.35 -25.97 29.27
C LEU A 793 -16.11 -24.84 28.58
N ALA A 794 -17.36 -25.10 28.16
CA ALA A 794 -18.22 -24.09 27.55
C ALA A 794 -18.53 -22.93 28.51
N LEU A 795 -18.59 -23.20 29.82
CA LEU A 795 -18.77 -22.20 30.87
C LEU A 795 -17.48 -21.47 31.29
N GLY A 796 -16.34 -21.88 30.74
CA GLY A 796 -15.03 -21.28 31.02
C GLY A 796 -14.32 -21.87 32.24
N PHE A 797 -14.77 -22.99 32.80
CA PHE A 797 -14.11 -23.65 33.95
C PHE A 797 -12.97 -24.58 33.56
N GLY A 798 -12.73 -24.78 32.27
CA GLY A 798 -11.78 -25.76 31.73
C GLY A 798 -12.40 -27.14 31.57
N LYS A 799 -11.60 -28.10 31.06
CA LYS A 799 -11.98 -29.50 30.93
C LYS A 799 -12.22 -30.13 32.29
N GLY A 800 -13.15 -31.07 32.33
CA GLY A 800 -13.53 -31.79 33.53
C GLY A 800 -14.97 -32.26 33.45
N ALA A 801 -15.54 -32.61 34.60
CA ALA A 801 -16.91 -33.07 34.71
C ALA A 801 -17.66 -32.37 35.84
N PHE A 802 -18.96 -32.16 35.63
CA PHE A 802 -19.86 -31.82 36.73
C PHE A 802 -20.34 -33.10 37.41
N GLU A 803 -20.20 -33.15 38.73
CA GLU A 803 -20.80 -34.17 39.58
C GLU A 803 -22.06 -33.61 40.24
N TYR A 804 -23.19 -34.29 40.04
CA TYR A 804 -24.49 -33.88 40.55
C TYR A 804 -24.89 -34.74 41.76
N LYS A 805 -24.79 -34.18 42.96
CA LYS A 805 -25.20 -34.87 44.20
C LYS A 805 -26.64 -34.50 44.56
N LYS A 806 -27.52 -35.48 44.49
CA LYS A 806 -28.95 -35.32 44.77
C LYS A 806 -29.22 -35.43 46.27
N LYS A 807 -29.97 -34.48 46.83
CA LYS A 807 -30.57 -34.54 48.16
C LYS A 807 -32.05 -34.18 48.03
N GLU A 808 -32.90 -35.20 48.00
CA GLU A 808 -34.33 -35.07 47.71
C GLU A 808 -34.58 -34.34 46.38
N ARG A 809 -35.17 -33.13 46.42
CA ARG A 809 -35.45 -32.29 45.26
C ARG A 809 -34.26 -31.41 44.85
N ASN A 810 -33.29 -31.22 45.73
CA ASN A 810 -32.16 -30.32 45.51
C ASN A 810 -30.96 -31.07 44.92
N VAL A 811 -30.24 -30.42 44.03
CA VAL A 811 -29.04 -30.95 43.37
C VAL A 811 -27.88 -30.01 43.60
N LYS A 812 -26.89 -30.46 44.36
CA LYS A 812 -25.62 -29.76 44.48
C LYS A 812 -24.73 -30.14 43.31
N ILE A 813 -24.14 -29.12 42.68
CA ILE A 813 -23.25 -29.26 41.54
C ILE A 813 -21.81 -29.09 42.04
N PHE A 814 -20.94 -30.05 41.74
CA PHE A 814 -19.52 -29.98 42.01
C PHE A 814 -18.77 -30.04 40.68
N PHE A 815 -17.70 -29.26 40.55
CA PHE A 815 -16.82 -29.33 39.38
C PHE A 815 -15.55 -30.09 39.75
N LYS A 816 -15.26 -31.17 39.02
CA LYS A 816 -14.00 -31.89 39.09
C LYS A 816 -13.16 -31.55 37.85
N PRO A 817 -12.09 -30.74 38.00
CA PRO A 817 -11.26 -30.38 36.87
C PRO A 817 -10.47 -31.58 36.36
N HIS A 818 -10.21 -31.61 35.06
CA HIS A 818 -9.34 -32.60 34.44
C HIS A 818 -7.87 -32.33 34.76
N TYR A 819 -7.46 -31.06 34.66
CA TYR A 819 -6.10 -30.64 34.97
C TYR A 819 -5.95 -30.22 36.44
N PRO A 820 -4.75 -30.38 37.02
CA PRO A 820 -4.43 -29.83 38.32
C PRO A 820 -4.53 -28.29 38.32
N LEU A 821 -4.76 -27.73 39.50
CA LEU A 821 -4.77 -26.29 39.69
C LEU A 821 -3.35 -25.74 39.52
N ASN A 822 -3.20 -24.69 38.71
CA ASN A 822 -1.96 -23.95 38.58
C ASN A 822 -1.67 -23.22 39.91
N PRO A 823 -0.44 -23.31 40.44
CA PRO A 823 -0.09 -22.71 41.73
C PRO A 823 -0.15 -21.17 41.76
N VAL A 824 -0.15 -20.50 40.60
CA VAL A 824 -0.16 -19.03 40.52
C VAL A 824 -1.56 -18.45 40.74
N ASP A 825 -2.57 -18.99 40.07
CA ASP A 825 -3.95 -18.45 40.06
C ASP A 825 -4.97 -19.40 40.68
N MET A 826 -4.56 -20.61 41.08
CA MET A 826 -5.40 -21.66 41.63
C MET A 826 -6.59 -22.00 40.71
N LEU A 827 -6.34 -22.01 39.39
CA LEU A 827 -7.27 -22.44 38.35
C LEU A 827 -6.69 -23.60 37.53
N PRO A 828 -7.53 -24.47 36.93
CA PRO A 828 -7.07 -25.41 35.92
C PRO A 828 -6.32 -24.67 34.79
N VAL A 829 -5.29 -25.30 34.22
CA VAL A 829 -4.45 -24.66 33.20
C VAL A 829 -5.23 -24.20 31.97
N ASP A 830 -6.37 -24.83 31.68
CA ASP A 830 -7.24 -24.54 30.54
C ASP A 830 -8.53 -23.81 30.94
N ALA A 831 -8.65 -23.33 32.18
CA ALA A 831 -9.80 -22.55 32.62
C ALA A 831 -9.65 -21.06 32.25
N TRP A 832 -10.77 -20.39 32.00
CA TRP A 832 -10.85 -18.94 31.87
C TRP A 832 -11.25 -18.27 33.19
N ILE A 833 -12.16 -18.91 33.93
CA ILE A 833 -12.70 -18.46 35.22
C ILE A 833 -12.82 -19.64 36.18
N GLY A 834 -12.76 -19.37 37.48
CA GLY A 834 -12.95 -20.40 38.51
C GLY A 834 -14.42 -20.73 38.77
N TYR A 835 -14.69 -21.99 39.10
CA TYR A 835 -16.00 -22.42 39.60
C TYR A 835 -16.29 -21.74 40.95
N ASN A 836 -17.43 -21.05 41.05
CA ASN A 836 -17.84 -20.27 42.23
C ASN A 836 -16.83 -19.23 42.75
N LYS A 837 -15.86 -18.82 41.92
CA LYS A 837 -14.93 -17.73 42.24
C LYS A 837 -15.37 -16.44 41.55
N ASN A 838 -15.09 -15.31 42.18
CA ASN A 838 -15.18 -14.01 41.51
C ASN A 838 -14.13 -13.92 40.39
N SER A 839 -14.38 -13.05 39.40
CA SER A 839 -13.52 -12.90 38.22
C SER A 839 -12.06 -12.62 38.60
N LEU A 840 -11.13 -13.16 37.81
CA LEU A 840 -9.72 -12.76 37.85
C LEU A 840 -9.58 -11.26 37.62
N GLU A 841 -8.51 -10.64 38.15
CA GLU A 841 -8.19 -9.22 37.87
C GLU A 841 -7.85 -8.98 36.40
N PHE A 842 -7.29 -9.99 35.71
CA PHE A 842 -6.89 -9.90 34.30
C PHE A 842 -7.19 -11.21 33.56
N PHE A 843 -8.13 -11.16 32.61
CA PHE A 843 -8.60 -12.34 31.86
C PHE A 843 -8.70 -12.11 30.34
N SER A 844 -8.49 -10.87 29.91
CA SER A 844 -8.56 -10.42 28.52
C SER A 844 -7.82 -9.09 28.38
N VAL A 845 -7.22 -8.87 27.21
CA VAL A 845 -6.65 -7.58 26.80
C VAL A 845 -7.74 -6.60 26.36
N ARG A 846 -8.92 -7.10 25.96
CA ARG A 846 -10.04 -6.26 25.50
C ARG A 846 -10.95 -5.83 26.63
N LYS A 847 -11.27 -4.54 26.66
CA LYS A 847 -12.10 -3.92 27.70
C LYS A 847 -13.59 -4.24 27.60
N ASN A 848 -14.08 -4.56 26.40
CA ASN A 848 -15.50 -4.80 26.14
C ASN A 848 -15.90 -6.27 26.19
N ILE A 849 -15.04 -7.16 26.69
CA ILE A 849 -15.33 -8.58 26.78
C ILE A 849 -15.21 -9.08 28.22
N SER A 850 -15.94 -10.12 28.57
CA SER A 850 -15.86 -10.76 29.88
C SER A 850 -16.25 -12.24 29.83
N PRO A 851 -15.75 -13.06 30.78
CA PRO A 851 -16.32 -14.38 31.01
C PRO A 851 -17.78 -14.27 31.45
N LEU A 852 -18.52 -15.37 31.36
CA LEU A 852 -19.89 -15.43 31.86
C LEU A 852 -19.93 -15.10 33.36
N SER A 853 -20.79 -14.16 33.76
CA SER A 853 -20.94 -13.78 35.18
C SER A 853 -21.48 -14.95 36.02
N PRO A 854 -21.19 -15.02 37.33
CA PRO A 854 -21.73 -16.07 38.19
C PRO A 854 -23.26 -16.18 38.13
N VAL A 855 -23.96 -15.05 38.00
CA VAL A 855 -25.44 -15.03 37.81
C VAL A 855 -25.85 -15.72 36.52
N THR A 856 -25.12 -15.48 35.43
CA THR A 856 -25.38 -16.11 34.12
C THR A 856 -25.05 -17.60 34.15
N GLN A 857 -23.93 -17.97 34.78
CA GLN A 857 -23.55 -19.37 34.99
C GLN A 857 -24.63 -20.14 35.77
N LYS A 858 -25.15 -19.58 36.87
CA LYS A 858 -26.25 -20.18 37.63
C LYS A 858 -27.49 -20.40 36.76
N LYS A 859 -27.88 -19.42 35.93
CA LYS A 859 -29.01 -19.59 34.98
C LYS A 859 -28.77 -20.73 33.99
N ILE A 860 -27.56 -20.83 33.43
CA ILE A 860 -27.20 -21.89 32.48
C ILE A 860 -27.22 -23.26 33.16
N LEU A 861 -26.66 -23.36 34.37
CA LEU A 861 -26.62 -24.59 35.16
C LEU A 861 -28.00 -25.02 35.66
N THR A 862 -28.94 -24.10 35.93
CA THR A 862 -30.33 -24.44 36.23
C THR A 862 -30.96 -25.24 35.10
N VAL A 863 -30.76 -24.79 33.85
CA VAL A 863 -31.21 -25.54 32.67
C VAL A 863 -30.43 -26.86 32.55
N GLY A 864 -29.13 -26.86 32.89
CA GLY A 864 -28.31 -28.06 32.98
C GLY A 864 -28.88 -29.13 33.93
N VAL A 865 -29.48 -28.75 35.06
CA VAL A 865 -30.17 -29.70 35.97
C VAL A 865 -31.44 -30.24 35.34
N CYS A 866 -32.22 -29.42 34.62
CA CYS A 866 -33.40 -29.91 33.88
C CYS A 866 -33.02 -30.99 32.87
N LEU A 867 -31.86 -30.83 32.21
CA LEU A 867 -31.35 -31.78 31.22
C LEU A 867 -30.91 -33.14 31.81
N LEU A 868 -30.82 -33.28 33.14
CA LEU A 868 -30.63 -34.59 33.79
C LEU A 868 -31.87 -35.48 33.72
N CYS A 869 -33.05 -34.88 33.51
CA CYS A 869 -34.33 -35.58 33.43
C CYS A 869 -35.03 -35.43 32.07
N HIS A 870 -34.62 -34.44 31.27
CA HIS A 870 -35.26 -34.09 30.01
C HIS A 870 -34.23 -34.02 28.88
N THR A 871 -34.49 -34.71 27.78
CA THR A 871 -33.70 -34.48 26.56
C THR A 871 -33.97 -33.08 26.01
N GLY A 872 -33.00 -32.50 25.29
CA GLY A 872 -33.17 -31.19 24.64
C GLY A 872 -34.35 -31.12 23.66
N SER A 873 -34.76 -32.27 23.08
CA SER A 873 -35.93 -32.38 22.18
C SER A 873 -37.26 -32.56 22.92
N SER A 874 -37.26 -32.72 24.24
CA SER A 874 -38.49 -32.93 25.01
C SER A 874 -39.42 -31.72 24.97
N ASN A 875 -40.74 -31.95 25.09
CA ASN A 875 -41.76 -30.90 25.06
C ASN A 875 -41.53 -29.81 26.12
N VAL A 876 -41.04 -30.19 27.31
CA VAL A 876 -40.70 -29.24 28.38
C VAL A 876 -39.58 -28.31 27.95
N MET A 877 -38.51 -28.86 27.35
CA MET A 877 -37.38 -28.06 26.88
C MET A 877 -37.74 -27.19 25.67
N GLN A 878 -38.59 -27.67 24.76
CA GLN A 878 -39.08 -26.86 23.65
C GLN A 878 -39.94 -25.68 24.14
N LYS A 879 -40.76 -25.87 25.18
CA LYS A 879 -41.50 -24.75 25.83
C LYS A 879 -40.56 -23.78 26.55
N ALA A 880 -39.49 -24.28 27.17
CA ALA A 880 -38.48 -23.46 27.83
C ALA A 880 -37.78 -22.49 26.86
N LEU A 881 -37.63 -22.87 25.58
CA LEU A 881 -37.07 -21.99 24.55
C LEU A 881 -37.97 -20.77 24.22
N ILE A 882 -39.28 -20.90 24.43
CA ILE A 882 -40.28 -19.85 24.19
C ILE A 882 -40.42 -18.94 25.41
N ASP A 883 -40.69 -19.54 26.58
CA ASP A 883 -40.83 -18.83 27.85
C ASP A 883 -40.34 -19.69 29.02
N PHE A 884 -39.10 -19.42 29.42
CA PHE A 884 -38.45 -20.12 30.52
C PHE A 884 -39.13 -19.83 31.87
N ASN A 885 -39.60 -18.62 32.11
CA ASN A 885 -40.21 -18.23 33.39
C ASN A 885 -41.56 -18.93 33.59
N SER A 886 -42.38 -19.01 32.54
CA SER A 886 -43.63 -19.77 32.55
C SER A 886 -43.39 -21.26 32.75
N THR A 887 -42.32 -21.79 32.14
CA THR A 887 -41.91 -23.19 32.32
C THR A 887 -41.51 -23.48 33.77
N LEU A 888 -40.72 -22.59 34.39
CA LEU A 888 -40.35 -22.70 35.80
C LEU A 888 -41.54 -22.66 36.76
N LYS A 889 -42.60 -21.91 36.45
CA LYS A 889 -43.83 -21.89 37.27
C LYS A 889 -44.63 -23.20 37.22
N LYS A 890 -44.41 -24.05 36.22
CA LYS A 890 -45.15 -25.30 35.99
C LYS A 890 -44.36 -26.56 36.33
N ILE A 891 -43.26 -26.42 37.08
CA ILE A 891 -42.42 -27.56 37.46
C ILE A 891 -43.17 -28.50 38.41
N SER A 892 -43.06 -29.81 38.15
CA SER A 892 -43.60 -30.85 39.03
C SER A 892 -42.84 -30.88 40.36
N PRO A 893 -43.46 -31.35 41.47
CA PRO A 893 -42.74 -31.68 42.70
C PRO A 893 -41.59 -32.70 42.50
N ARG A 894 -41.66 -33.52 41.44
CA ARG A 894 -40.59 -34.47 41.07
C ARG A 894 -39.39 -33.82 40.36
N CYS A 895 -39.51 -32.57 39.93
CA CYS A 895 -38.43 -31.88 39.22
C CYS A 895 -37.29 -31.53 40.16
N LEU A 896 -36.07 -31.86 39.73
CA LEU A 896 -34.83 -31.49 40.38
C LEU A 896 -34.53 -30.00 40.22
N LEU A 897 -34.02 -29.37 41.27
CA LEU A 897 -33.61 -27.96 41.28
C LEU A 897 -32.16 -27.82 41.74
N PRO A 898 -31.36 -26.92 41.13
CA PRO A 898 -30.00 -26.68 41.60
C PRO A 898 -29.99 -26.00 42.98
N GLU A 899 -29.03 -26.38 43.82
CA GLU A 899 -28.66 -25.70 45.05
C GLU A 899 -27.24 -25.12 44.85
N PHE A 900 -27.13 -23.80 44.78
CA PHE A 900 -25.90 -23.08 44.43
C PHE A 900 -25.17 -22.47 45.62
#